data_AF-A0A8C9S5R0-F1
#
_entry.id   AF-A0A8C9S5R0-F1
#
_cell.length_a   1.000
_cell.length_b   1.000
_cell.length_c   1.000
_cell.angle_alpha   90.00
_cell.angle_beta   90.00
_cell.angle_gamma   90.00
#
_symmetry.space_group_name_H-M   'P 1'
#
loop_
_entity.id
_entity.type
_entity.pdbx_description
1 polymer ?
#
loop_
_entity_poly.entity_id
_entity_poly.type
_entity_poly.pdbx_seq_one_letter_code
_entity_poly.pdbx_strand_id
1 'polypeptide(L)'
;MAAPPRFSLPRGHWSADPPPCAVIRRPSVPHSFQRAVSCSVLCVCARERAGAAMASLKARLRIGLEFIEFLGERRSNTNKDELKKIYDEEFRNRNGVKEPAFSSVVYALKCSDKVFTKGKKVYLNTQVRILSGDQWQRTRHKQKPANEPGRSCASSGSSASAVPPPDPSSTARAASEPTSRSVRKRVKAIIRGLHENRQHYISDKEGIVITSDHNIKNGKIKITTQSIQMTYVVKLNIQNKAGGSIHFTLYTFLCRMCCFSLQDEKKVTPACPILLNPGDSYEVEVHFRSSQFGYFPATLVFEFRPCTQGNSKLIHIVRDIEATLQTPLAKDLGPTAPYKPYKAPVSQPVHTIVEEGFPPERLVVQQLKDMVSLGLYKYPPFLKLLVKERLQDSDNLQPTVRKKLPSVKALLEAPLDAKRYAERFELLLHLEKLQMEVDIKRYDMQGQLMTRDRRNQRLLVLKVPGVAENRPSVLTGDHLMVSRAEDKGKPITMYKGYVHRVELEQVKLGFSIKLLQNFVDNMKFNVEFTLNCFPLRLQHRAVQLAIRHQLGPVLFPSATSGWGSSLPELRLYDRKLENNPEQCAAVRHILSGVSKPAPYLVFGPPGTGKTVTIVEAIKQVRKLDPQARVLACAPSNSASDLLCERVREHGDGHTVFRLYAGSRDPGSVPTALLNCCNLDKSNGCFVLPSKNTLMEYKVLVSTLVTAGRLVSGGIPVGHFSHIFIDEAGHAMEPECIIAVAGLLQPGTGQLVLAGDPKQLGPILRSPLAIQHGLGLSLLERLMLDNPLYQKAKPKGAYDEHFVSKLLHNYRSHPAILRIPNELFYDGELQVFADHHLRESCCTWEHLPKKDFPVVFHGAMGRDEREANSPSFFNVTEIHILMDYLKKLLQTQGKKGLATLSPKEIGIITPYRKQVEKINKAIRIDKELNQLKNIKELKVGSVEEFQGQERKVIMVSTVRSSATYVKMDKEFNLGFLTNEKRFNVAMTRAKALLIVVGNPVILNKDLIWKRFIHYCKAEGGYTGFDYADIEEEDDLVTRLAALNIQEDAEGGCAASLLGHQVYCGMLLCQSVSISLHGQAANGPTGQPSALSMGQFSFDVGHCAD
;
A
#
# COMPACT_ATOMS: atom_id res chain seq x y z
N MET A 1 -6.42 -59.02 51.88
CA MET A 1 -7.77 -59.19 52.45
C MET A 1 -8.52 -57.88 52.22
N ALA A 2 -9.75 -57.83 51.72
CA ALA A 2 -10.64 -58.88 51.18
C ALA A 2 -10.96 -58.52 49.71
N ALA A 3 -10.91 -59.36 48.67
CA ALA A 3 -10.75 -60.81 48.48
C ALA A 3 -11.89 -61.71 49.02
N PRO A 4 -12.25 -62.83 48.36
CA PRO A 4 -11.84 -63.38 47.04
C PRO A 4 -13.10 -63.65 46.14
N PRO A 5 -13.11 -64.57 45.13
CA PRO A 5 -12.08 -65.24 44.31
C PRO A 5 -12.25 -64.92 42.78
N ARG A 6 -11.44 -65.33 41.78
CA ARG A 6 -10.09 -65.92 41.53
C ARG A 6 -9.82 -65.78 40.00
N PHE A 7 -8.64 -66.01 39.40
CA PHE A 7 -7.32 -66.40 39.91
C PHE A 7 -6.17 -65.54 39.30
N SER A 8 -5.32 -66.05 38.40
CA SER A 8 -4.00 -65.42 38.11
C SER A 8 -3.20 -65.96 36.89
N LEU A 9 -2.58 -65.03 36.14
CA LEU A 9 -1.16 -65.00 35.68
C LEU A 9 -0.62 -66.04 34.64
N PRO A 10 0.60 -65.90 34.06
CA PRO A 10 1.70 -64.92 34.29
C PRO A 10 2.24 -64.16 33.05
N ARG A 11 3.38 -63.46 33.22
CA ARG A 11 4.17 -62.70 32.21
C ARG A 11 5.21 -63.58 31.49
N GLY A 12 5.75 -63.11 30.35
CA GLY A 12 7.04 -63.58 29.81
C GLY A 12 7.60 -62.69 28.68
N HIS A 13 8.83 -62.19 28.83
CA HIS A 13 9.64 -61.62 27.74
C HIS A 13 10.61 -62.69 27.23
N TRP A 14 10.67 -62.92 25.91
CA TRP A 14 11.84 -63.47 25.19
C TRP A 14 11.83 -62.95 23.75
N SER A 15 13.01 -62.93 23.11
CA SER A 15 13.27 -62.30 21.81
C SER A 15 13.82 -63.28 20.78
N ALA A 16 13.31 -63.25 19.53
CA ALA A 16 13.98 -63.80 18.36
C ALA A 16 13.37 -63.28 17.03
N ASP A 17 14.24 -62.78 16.15
CA ASP A 17 14.08 -62.74 14.67
C ASP A 17 14.86 -63.94 14.08
N PRO A 18 14.81 -64.26 12.77
CA PRO A 18 13.70 -64.33 11.79
C PRO A 18 13.73 -65.76 11.14
N PRO A 19 13.70 -66.00 9.81
CA PRO A 19 12.85 -65.58 8.66
C PRO A 19 12.01 -66.83 8.17
N PRO A 20 11.73 -67.16 6.87
CA PRO A 20 11.64 -66.39 5.61
C PRO A 20 10.36 -66.64 4.73
N CYS A 21 10.22 -65.83 3.66
CA CYS A 21 9.61 -66.11 2.34
C CYS A 21 8.24 -66.84 2.17
N ALA A 22 7.24 -66.12 1.61
CA ALA A 22 6.56 -66.52 0.36
C ALA A 22 5.78 -65.37 -0.34
N VAL A 23 5.77 -65.41 -1.67
CA VAL A 23 5.23 -64.48 -2.68
C VAL A 23 3.70 -64.30 -2.68
N ILE A 24 3.18 -63.08 -2.98
CA ILE A 24 2.08 -62.85 -3.95
C ILE A 24 1.97 -61.38 -4.45
N ARG A 25 1.87 -61.27 -5.79
CA ARG A 25 1.45 -60.19 -6.73
C ARG A 25 1.34 -58.70 -6.29
N ARG A 26 1.89 -57.82 -7.15
CA ARG A 26 1.64 -56.35 -7.19
C ARG A 26 0.46 -55.98 -8.12
N PRO A 27 -0.30 -54.90 -7.85
CA PRO A 27 -0.99 -54.10 -8.86
C PRO A 27 -0.07 -53.00 -9.46
N SER A 28 -0.49 -52.37 -10.55
CA SER A 28 0.28 -51.37 -11.31
C SER A 28 0.07 -49.92 -10.84
N VAL A 29 1.10 -49.08 -11.02
CA VAL A 29 1.07 -47.63 -10.73
C VAL A 29 0.97 -46.84 -12.06
N PRO A 30 0.09 -45.85 -12.20
CA PRO A 30 -0.06 -45.09 -13.44
C PRO A 30 1.08 -44.09 -13.70
N HIS A 31 1.38 -43.84 -14.97
CA HIS A 31 2.51 -43.03 -15.47
C HIS A 31 2.52 -41.53 -15.09
N SER A 32 1.53 -41.04 -14.33
CA SER A 32 1.41 -39.61 -13.96
C SER A 32 2.52 -39.13 -13.02
N PHE A 33 3.04 -40.00 -12.14
CA PHE A 33 3.96 -39.59 -11.07
C PHE A 33 5.37 -39.16 -11.54
N GLN A 34 5.93 -39.79 -12.59
CA GLN A 34 7.26 -39.44 -13.09
C GLN A 34 7.31 -38.06 -13.79
N ARG A 35 6.20 -37.62 -14.41
CA ARG A 35 6.14 -36.26 -15.00
C ARG A 35 6.14 -35.16 -13.94
N ALA A 36 5.52 -35.39 -12.78
CA ALA A 36 5.47 -34.40 -11.70
C ALA A 36 6.88 -34.03 -11.19
N VAL A 37 7.71 -35.03 -10.86
CA VAL A 37 9.06 -34.82 -10.31
C VAL A 37 9.97 -34.08 -11.30
N SER A 38 9.96 -34.48 -12.58
CA SER A 38 10.71 -33.79 -13.64
C SER A 38 10.26 -32.33 -13.82
N CYS A 39 8.96 -32.08 -13.78
CA CYS A 39 8.41 -30.73 -13.90
C CYS A 39 8.78 -29.84 -12.70
N SER A 40 8.84 -30.38 -11.47
CA SER A 40 9.31 -29.62 -10.31
C SER A 40 10.78 -29.21 -10.40
N VAL A 41 11.68 -30.10 -10.88
CA VAL A 41 13.11 -29.75 -11.08
C VAL A 41 13.26 -28.67 -12.16
N LEU A 42 12.57 -28.82 -13.29
CA LEU A 42 12.54 -27.77 -14.34
C LEU A 42 11.96 -26.44 -13.82
N CYS A 43 10.96 -26.46 -12.94
CA CYS A 43 10.38 -25.27 -12.34
C CYS A 43 11.32 -24.59 -11.33
N VAL A 44 12.11 -25.35 -10.56
CA VAL A 44 13.16 -24.80 -9.68
C VAL A 44 14.25 -24.13 -10.52
N CYS A 45 14.81 -24.81 -11.53
CA CYS A 45 15.80 -24.21 -12.42
C CYS A 45 15.25 -23.00 -13.20
N ALA A 46 13.95 -22.98 -13.52
CA ALA A 46 13.28 -21.80 -14.11
C ALA A 46 13.14 -20.64 -13.11
N ARG A 47 12.82 -20.92 -11.82
CA ARG A 47 12.78 -19.90 -10.75
C ARG A 47 14.15 -19.29 -10.50
N GLU A 48 15.21 -20.10 -10.44
CA GLU A 48 16.59 -19.61 -10.27
C GLU A 48 17.04 -18.76 -11.47
N ARG A 49 16.78 -19.22 -12.70
CA ARG A 49 17.07 -18.44 -13.92
C ARG A 49 16.26 -17.14 -13.99
N ALA A 50 14.99 -17.13 -13.55
CA ALA A 50 14.17 -15.93 -13.49
C ALA A 50 14.63 -14.94 -12.39
N GLY A 51 15.03 -15.45 -11.22
CA GLY A 51 15.61 -14.66 -10.14
C GLY A 51 16.93 -14.00 -10.56
N ALA A 52 17.84 -14.78 -11.15
CA ALA A 52 19.09 -14.29 -11.72
C ALA A 52 18.86 -13.27 -12.84
N ALA A 53 17.88 -13.49 -13.72
CA ALA A 53 17.52 -12.54 -14.77
C ALA A 53 16.99 -11.20 -14.21
N MET A 54 16.14 -11.23 -13.18
CA MET A 54 15.66 -10.01 -12.52
C MET A 54 16.76 -9.26 -11.77
N ALA A 55 17.64 -9.98 -11.05
CA ALA A 55 18.82 -9.37 -10.43
C ALA A 55 19.73 -8.71 -11.48
N SER A 56 19.97 -9.39 -12.61
CA SER A 56 20.76 -8.88 -13.73
C SER A 56 20.14 -7.63 -14.36
N LEU A 57 18.81 -7.59 -14.56
CA LEU A 57 18.13 -6.42 -15.11
C LEU A 57 18.18 -5.23 -14.15
N LYS A 58 18.01 -5.45 -12.84
CA LYS A 58 18.10 -4.40 -11.82
C LYS A 58 19.51 -3.80 -11.72
N ALA A 59 20.55 -4.63 -11.82
CA ALA A 59 21.94 -4.17 -11.88
C ALA A 59 22.22 -3.34 -13.15
N ARG A 60 21.81 -3.84 -14.33
CA ARG A 60 21.94 -3.12 -15.62
C ARG A 60 21.18 -1.79 -15.64
N LEU A 61 20.03 -1.71 -14.97
CA LEU A 61 19.28 -0.47 -14.79
C LEU A 61 20.03 0.54 -13.92
N ARG A 62 20.65 0.09 -12.81
CA ARG A 62 21.43 0.96 -11.91
C ARG A 62 22.60 1.61 -12.65
N ILE A 63 23.39 0.79 -13.35
CA ILE A 63 24.52 1.22 -14.21
C ILE A 63 24.03 2.16 -15.32
N GLY A 64 22.83 1.96 -15.86
CA GLY A 64 22.22 2.88 -16.81
C GLY A 64 21.80 4.23 -16.24
N LEU A 65 21.35 4.28 -14.99
CA LEU A 65 21.04 5.53 -14.30
C LEU A 65 22.33 6.28 -13.94
N GLU A 66 23.35 5.56 -13.47
CA GLU A 66 24.71 6.06 -13.24
C GLU A 66 25.31 6.65 -14.54
N PHE A 67 25.11 6.01 -15.70
CA PHE A 67 25.54 6.54 -17.00
C PHE A 67 24.76 7.80 -17.43
N ILE A 68 23.42 7.82 -17.25
CA ILE A 68 22.62 9.03 -17.50
C ILE A 68 23.09 10.17 -16.60
N GLU A 69 23.42 9.88 -15.34
CA GLU A 69 23.93 10.86 -14.40
C GLU A 69 25.27 11.44 -14.87
N PHE A 70 26.25 10.57 -15.12
CA PHE A 70 27.58 10.85 -15.67
C PHE A 70 27.57 11.76 -16.90
N LEU A 71 26.58 11.65 -17.80
CA LEU A 71 26.54 12.45 -19.02
C LEU A 71 26.40 13.96 -18.76
N GLY A 72 25.86 14.38 -17.61
CA GLY A 72 25.74 15.80 -17.24
C GLY A 72 25.05 16.64 -18.33
N GLU A 73 25.74 17.65 -18.86
CA GLU A 73 25.25 18.49 -19.96
C GLU A 73 25.17 17.75 -21.31
N ARG A 74 25.99 16.70 -21.49
CA ARG A 74 26.00 15.82 -22.67
C ARG A 74 24.75 14.91 -22.74
N ARG A 75 23.83 14.97 -21.77
CA ARG A 75 22.48 14.37 -21.85
C ARG A 75 21.63 14.92 -23.01
N SER A 76 22.03 16.05 -23.58
CA SER A 76 21.49 16.62 -24.82
C SER A 76 21.85 15.80 -26.06
N ASN A 77 22.92 15.00 -26.01
CA ASN A 77 23.30 14.12 -27.10
C ASN A 77 22.25 13.01 -27.27
N THR A 78 21.82 12.78 -28.51
CA THR A 78 20.84 11.76 -28.87
C THR A 78 21.36 10.72 -29.86
N ASN A 79 22.63 10.78 -30.26
CA ASN A 79 23.24 9.87 -31.22
C ASN A 79 23.62 8.54 -30.53
N LYS A 80 23.06 7.42 -30.98
CA LYS A 80 23.30 6.10 -30.37
C LYS A 80 24.76 5.69 -30.43
N ASP A 81 25.43 5.94 -31.55
CA ASP A 81 26.78 5.41 -31.79
C ASP A 81 27.83 6.23 -31.03
N GLU A 82 27.54 7.50 -30.79
CA GLU A 82 28.35 8.44 -30.00
C GLU A 82 28.11 8.25 -28.49
N LEU A 83 26.86 8.10 -28.05
CA LEU A 83 26.55 7.68 -26.68
C LEU A 83 27.14 6.29 -26.35
N LYS A 84 27.22 5.38 -27.33
CA LYS A 84 27.95 4.12 -27.20
C LYS A 84 29.44 4.38 -27.00
N LYS A 85 30.05 5.26 -27.80
CA LYS A 85 31.48 5.63 -27.69
C LYS A 85 31.79 6.17 -26.29
N ILE A 86 31.03 7.17 -25.84
CA ILE A 86 31.15 7.75 -24.49
C ILE A 86 30.96 6.67 -23.40
N TYR A 87 30.03 5.73 -23.57
CA TYR A 87 29.85 4.62 -22.64
C TYR A 87 31.07 3.69 -22.59
N ASP A 88 31.45 3.09 -23.72
CA ASP A 88 32.47 2.05 -23.80
C ASP A 88 33.90 2.58 -23.56
N GLU A 89 34.17 3.87 -23.85
CA GLU A 89 35.49 4.50 -23.66
C GLU A 89 35.63 5.24 -22.31
N GLU A 90 34.67 6.10 -21.93
CA GLU A 90 34.83 7.02 -20.78
C GLU A 90 34.17 6.57 -19.47
N PHE A 91 33.11 5.76 -19.54
CA PHE A 91 32.30 5.35 -18.38
C PHE A 91 32.64 3.95 -17.90
N ARG A 92 32.54 2.97 -18.80
CA ARG A 92 32.54 1.53 -18.54
C ARG A 92 33.79 0.98 -17.84
N ASN A 93 34.90 1.70 -17.92
CA ASN A 93 36.20 1.28 -17.38
C ASN A 93 36.58 1.94 -16.05
N ARG A 94 35.77 2.89 -15.52
CA ARG A 94 36.16 3.74 -14.38
C ARG A 94 36.39 3.01 -13.05
N ASN A 95 35.75 1.86 -12.87
CA ASN A 95 35.68 1.18 -11.56
C ASN A 95 36.31 -0.23 -11.56
N GLY A 96 37.10 -0.60 -12.57
CA GLY A 96 37.81 -1.90 -12.65
C GLY A 96 36.94 -3.16 -12.83
N VAL A 97 35.61 -3.04 -12.76
CA VAL A 97 34.66 -4.16 -12.93
C VAL A 97 34.24 -4.30 -14.39
N LYS A 98 34.09 -5.54 -14.90
CA LYS A 98 33.55 -5.81 -16.25
C LYS A 98 32.07 -5.43 -16.36
N GLU A 99 31.81 -4.16 -16.62
CA GLU A 99 30.46 -3.63 -16.81
C GLU A 99 29.77 -4.17 -18.08
N PRO A 100 28.41 -4.28 -18.06
CA PRO A 100 27.62 -4.78 -19.18
C PRO A 100 27.79 -3.89 -20.42
N ALA A 101 27.64 -4.47 -21.61
CA ALA A 101 27.70 -3.70 -22.86
C ALA A 101 26.56 -2.67 -22.97
N PHE A 102 26.82 -1.52 -23.59
CA PHE A 102 25.88 -0.41 -23.78
C PHE A 102 24.47 -0.84 -24.25
N SER A 103 24.39 -1.82 -25.16
CA SER A 103 23.12 -2.36 -25.66
C SER A 103 22.24 -2.98 -24.57
N SER A 104 22.84 -3.64 -23.57
CA SER A 104 22.14 -4.24 -22.43
C SER A 104 21.66 -3.18 -21.42
N VAL A 105 22.41 -2.09 -21.30
CA VAL A 105 22.07 -0.96 -20.42
C VAL A 105 20.95 -0.12 -21.03
N VAL A 106 21.04 0.24 -22.32
CA VAL A 106 19.96 0.90 -23.05
C VAL A 106 18.69 0.05 -23.07
N TYR A 107 18.81 -1.28 -23.12
CA TYR A 107 17.66 -2.19 -22.96
C TYR A 107 17.02 -2.07 -21.56
N ALA A 108 17.80 -2.16 -20.48
CA ALA A 108 17.29 -2.06 -19.11
C ALA A 108 16.63 -0.69 -18.82
N LEU A 109 17.24 0.40 -19.31
CA LEU A 109 16.69 1.76 -19.25
C LEU A 109 15.37 1.90 -20.03
N LYS A 110 15.29 1.28 -21.20
CA LYS A 110 14.07 1.25 -22.04
C LYS A 110 12.95 0.41 -21.43
N CYS A 111 13.27 -0.69 -20.76
CA CYS A 111 12.31 -1.46 -19.95
C CYS A 111 11.78 -0.69 -18.73
N SER A 112 12.31 0.50 -18.44
CA SER A 112 12.01 1.30 -17.25
C SER A 112 11.54 2.73 -17.59
N ASP A 113 11.12 2.97 -18.84
CA ASP A 113 10.70 4.27 -19.39
C ASP A 113 11.71 5.44 -19.22
N LYS A 114 13.00 5.13 -18.96
CA LYS A 114 14.07 6.13 -18.78
C LYS A 114 14.68 6.60 -20.09
N VAL A 115 14.52 5.82 -21.16
CA VAL A 115 15.10 6.07 -22.49
C VAL A 115 14.16 5.57 -23.57
N PHE A 116 13.92 6.36 -24.62
CA PHE A 116 13.27 5.88 -25.84
C PHE A 116 14.23 5.88 -27.03
N THR A 117 14.02 4.97 -27.98
CA THR A 117 14.94 4.74 -29.11
C THR A 117 14.20 4.86 -30.44
N LYS A 118 14.68 5.70 -31.37
CA LYS A 118 14.11 5.87 -32.72
C LYS A 118 15.25 5.87 -33.75
N GLY A 119 15.37 4.78 -34.53
CA GLY A 119 16.48 4.58 -35.46
C GLY A 119 17.84 4.56 -34.74
N LYS A 120 18.83 5.27 -35.31
CA LYS A 120 20.13 5.53 -34.67
C LYS A 120 20.09 6.57 -33.54
N LYS A 121 18.91 7.01 -33.06
CA LYS A 121 18.82 7.97 -31.95
C LYS A 121 18.28 7.36 -30.65
N VAL A 122 18.93 7.71 -29.54
CA VAL A 122 18.64 7.33 -28.16
C VAL A 122 18.31 8.61 -27.40
N TYR A 123 17.06 8.76 -27.01
CA TYR A 123 16.57 9.94 -26.31
C TYR A 123 16.44 9.63 -24.82
N LEU A 124 17.24 10.32 -24.01
CA LEU A 124 17.16 10.22 -22.56
C LEU A 124 15.88 10.93 -22.09
N ASN A 125 15.07 10.26 -21.27
CA ASN A 125 13.81 10.81 -20.78
C ASN A 125 14.04 11.74 -19.57
N THR A 126 14.74 12.86 -19.82
CA THR A 126 15.05 13.89 -18.82
C THR A 126 13.81 14.64 -18.35
N GLN A 127 12.74 14.69 -19.17
CA GLN A 127 11.43 15.18 -18.75
C GLN A 127 10.65 14.14 -17.94
N VAL A 128 11.16 13.81 -16.75
CA VAL A 128 10.29 13.34 -15.68
C VAL A 128 9.37 14.52 -15.32
N ARG A 129 8.17 14.56 -15.90
CA ARG A 129 7.13 15.52 -15.50
C ARG A 129 6.59 15.13 -14.12
N ILE A 130 7.35 15.51 -13.09
CA ILE A 130 6.94 15.44 -11.69
C ILE A 130 5.80 16.43 -11.49
N LEU A 131 4.57 16.01 -11.80
CA LEU A 131 3.36 16.78 -11.53
C LEU A 131 3.03 16.70 -10.05
N SER A 132 3.79 17.45 -9.25
CA SER A 132 3.49 17.73 -7.86
C SER A 132 4.03 19.11 -7.48
N GLY A 133 3.25 19.84 -6.69
CA GLY A 133 3.33 21.28 -6.55
C GLY A 133 1.89 21.77 -6.47
N ASP A 134 1.48 22.22 -5.30
CA ASP A 134 0.06 22.41 -5.01
C ASP A 134 -0.59 23.45 -5.92
N GLN A 135 -1.70 23.03 -6.53
CA GLN A 135 -2.88 23.86 -6.78
C GLN A 135 -2.69 25.35 -7.16
N TRP A 136 -2.66 25.56 -8.48
CA TRP A 136 -3.08 26.79 -9.18
C TRP A 136 -2.14 27.99 -9.19
N GLN A 137 -1.03 27.86 -9.92
CA GLN A 137 -0.75 28.82 -10.99
C GLN A 137 -0.63 28.10 -12.34
N ARG A 138 -1.50 28.47 -13.30
CA ARG A 138 -1.18 28.39 -14.73
C ARG A 138 -0.83 29.81 -15.16
N THR A 139 0.21 29.95 -15.98
CA THR A 139 0.60 31.22 -16.59
C THR A 139 -0.55 31.81 -17.40
N ARG A 140 -0.78 33.12 -17.25
CA ARG A 140 -1.73 33.87 -18.09
C ARG A 140 -1.15 34.02 -19.49
N HIS A 141 -1.65 33.25 -20.46
CA HIS A 141 -1.52 33.67 -21.87
C HIS A 141 -2.34 34.94 -22.08
N LYS A 142 -1.69 36.03 -22.48
CA LYS A 142 -2.36 37.21 -23.02
C LYS A 142 -2.82 36.91 -24.46
N GLN A 143 -4.12 37.01 -24.70
CA GLN A 143 -4.66 37.56 -25.96
C GLN A 143 -4.59 39.10 -25.84
N LYS A 144 -4.60 39.95 -26.87
CA LYS A 144 -4.73 39.89 -28.36
C LYS A 144 -3.93 41.15 -28.89
N PRO A 145 -4.06 41.71 -30.12
CA PRO A 145 -4.89 41.40 -31.29
C PRO A 145 -4.04 41.04 -32.54
N ALA A 146 -4.57 41.29 -33.75
CA ALA A 146 -3.98 40.92 -35.04
C ALA A 146 -3.72 42.14 -35.95
N ASN A 147 -2.98 41.95 -37.05
CA ASN A 147 -3.16 42.64 -38.32
C ASN A 147 -2.50 41.85 -39.47
N GLU A 148 -2.98 42.06 -40.69
CA GLU A 148 -2.43 41.56 -41.97
C GLU A 148 -1.55 42.69 -42.62
N PRO A 149 -1.15 42.69 -43.93
CA PRO A 149 -1.21 41.65 -44.96
C PRO A 149 0.05 41.48 -45.89
N GLY A 150 0.11 40.35 -46.60
CA GLY A 150 0.32 40.32 -48.07
C GLY A 150 1.73 40.16 -48.69
N ARG A 151 1.77 39.40 -49.80
CA ARG A 151 2.75 39.40 -50.93
C ARG A 151 4.21 38.97 -50.63
N SER A 152 5.04 38.50 -51.59
CA SER A 152 4.82 37.78 -52.88
C SER A 152 6.18 37.38 -53.52
N CYS A 153 6.29 36.21 -54.18
CA CYS A 153 7.27 35.88 -55.25
C CYS A 153 8.79 35.87 -54.90
N ALA A 154 9.71 35.24 -55.65
CA ALA A 154 9.68 34.14 -56.64
C ALA A 154 11.13 33.68 -56.96
N SER A 155 11.32 32.55 -57.67
CA SER A 155 12.59 32.08 -58.32
C SER A 155 13.77 31.73 -57.38
N SER A 156 14.80 30.92 -57.74
CA SER A 156 15.14 29.98 -58.84
C SER A 156 16.04 28.85 -58.24
N GLY A 157 16.47 27.75 -58.88
CA GLY A 157 16.36 27.25 -60.27
C GLY A 157 16.90 25.80 -60.39
N SER A 158 17.11 25.33 -61.63
CA SER A 158 17.61 23.98 -62.02
C SER A 158 19.10 23.73 -61.62
N SER A 159 19.70 22.51 -61.65
CA SER A 159 19.64 21.51 -62.74
C SER A 159 20.12 20.06 -62.39
N ALA A 160 20.08 19.20 -63.42
CA ALA A 160 20.51 17.79 -63.54
C ALA A 160 22.01 17.52 -63.21
N SER A 161 22.58 16.30 -63.24
CA SER A 161 22.24 14.99 -63.86
C SER A 161 22.75 13.80 -62.97
N ALA A 162 22.93 12.52 -63.33
CA ALA A 162 22.91 11.73 -64.59
C ALA A 162 22.56 10.23 -64.34
N VAL A 163 22.76 9.35 -65.33
CA VAL A 163 22.58 7.87 -65.27
C VAL A 163 23.76 7.16 -65.96
N PRO A 164 24.20 5.97 -65.48
CA PRO A 164 24.52 4.86 -66.39
C PRO A 164 23.85 3.49 -66.00
N PRO A 165 23.82 2.49 -66.91
CA PRO A 165 23.05 1.23 -66.79
C PRO A 165 23.96 -0.03 -66.74
N PRO A 166 23.53 -1.27 -67.10
CA PRO A 166 22.51 -2.11 -66.43
C PRO A 166 22.93 -3.60 -66.18
N ASP A 167 22.04 -4.38 -65.53
CA ASP A 167 21.75 -5.81 -65.79
C ASP A 167 22.80 -6.94 -65.47
N PRO A 168 22.42 -8.25 -65.47
CA PRO A 168 21.28 -8.82 -64.72
C PRO A 168 21.52 -10.25 -64.12
N SER A 169 20.49 -10.80 -63.44
CA SER A 169 20.25 -12.24 -63.17
C SER A 169 21.18 -12.95 -62.16
N SER A 170 20.86 -14.10 -61.55
CA SER A 170 19.58 -14.74 -61.15
C SER A 170 19.90 -15.75 -60.00
N THR A 171 19.03 -16.08 -59.03
CA THR A 171 17.81 -16.91 -59.13
C THR A 171 17.06 -16.91 -57.78
N ALA A 172 15.80 -17.34 -57.76
CA ALA A 172 14.94 -17.31 -56.56
C ALA A 172 14.88 -18.65 -55.79
N ARG A 173 14.43 -18.59 -54.52
CA ARG A 173 13.99 -19.75 -53.72
C ARG A 173 12.68 -19.43 -52.97
N ALA A 174 11.79 -20.42 -52.97
CA ALA A 174 10.61 -20.68 -52.12
C ALA A 174 9.95 -19.54 -51.31
N ALA A 175 8.63 -19.40 -51.46
CA ALA A 175 7.77 -18.57 -50.61
C ALA A 175 7.63 -19.11 -49.17
N SER A 176 7.15 -18.28 -48.24
CA SER A 176 6.83 -18.66 -46.85
C SER A 176 5.65 -17.84 -46.29
N GLU A 177 5.03 -18.34 -45.22
CA GLU A 177 3.70 -17.95 -44.73
C GLU A 177 3.59 -16.53 -44.09
N PRO A 178 2.39 -15.90 -44.10
CA PRO A 178 2.16 -14.61 -43.44
C PRO A 178 2.21 -14.73 -41.90
N THR A 179 3.25 -14.16 -41.28
CA THR A 179 3.50 -14.36 -39.84
C THR A 179 2.73 -13.43 -38.89
N SER A 180 2.23 -14.01 -37.78
CA SER A 180 1.54 -13.39 -36.62
C SER A 180 2.13 -12.05 -36.10
N ARG A 181 3.42 -11.76 -36.38
CA ARG A 181 4.07 -10.48 -36.05
C ARG A 181 3.37 -9.26 -36.65
N SER A 182 2.71 -9.38 -37.80
CA SER A 182 2.01 -8.25 -38.47
C SER A 182 0.82 -7.74 -37.64
N VAL A 183 -0.07 -8.63 -37.23
CA VAL A 183 -1.27 -8.33 -36.42
C VAL A 183 -0.87 -7.74 -35.06
N ARG A 184 0.08 -8.37 -34.35
CA ARG A 184 0.58 -7.88 -33.06
C ARG A 184 1.21 -6.47 -33.15
N LYS A 185 1.75 -6.10 -34.32
CA LYS A 185 2.27 -4.75 -34.61
C LYS A 185 1.14 -3.74 -34.92
N ARG A 186 0.06 -4.15 -35.61
CA ARG A 186 -1.13 -3.32 -35.90
C ARG A 186 -1.86 -2.95 -34.60
N VAL A 187 -2.22 -3.95 -33.78
CA VAL A 187 -2.90 -3.77 -32.48
C VAL A 187 -2.16 -2.79 -31.58
N LYS A 188 -0.86 -3.02 -31.35
CA LYS A 188 -0.06 -2.16 -30.47
C LYS A 188 0.20 -0.77 -31.04
N ALA A 189 0.03 -0.55 -32.35
CA ALA A 189 0.02 0.78 -32.95
C ALA A 189 -1.30 1.54 -32.67
N ILE A 190 -2.45 0.87 -32.73
CA ILE A 190 -3.77 1.46 -32.40
C ILE A 190 -3.83 1.83 -30.92
N ILE A 191 -3.45 0.92 -30.02
CA ILE A 191 -3.44 1.15 -28.57
C ILE A 191 -2.49 2.32 -28.22
N ARG A 192 -1.27 2.33 -28.78
CA ARG A 192 -0.35 3.46 -28.60
C ARG A 192 -0.93 4.77 -29.17
N GLY A 193 -1.55 4.74 -30.34
CA GLY A 193 -2.22 5.89 -30.94
C GLY A 193 -3.36 6.46 -30.09
N LEU A 194 -4.12 5.60 -29.41
CA LEU A 194 -5.15 5.99 -28.45
C LEU A 194 -4.60 6.61 -27.15
N HIS A 195 -3.33 6.38 -26.82
CA HIS A 195 -2.61 7.07 -25.75
C HIS A 195 -1.96 8.38 -26.22
N GLU A 196 -1.39 8.41 -27.43
CA GLU A 196 -0.65 9.56 -27.98
C GLU A 196 -1.58 10.66 -28.53
N ASN A 197 -2.64 10.30 -29.25
CA ASN A 197 -3.60 11.22 -29.87
C ASN A 197 -5.01 10.63 -29.89
N ARG A 198 -5.64 10.52 -28.71
CA ARG A 198 -6.99 9.93 -28.57
C ARG A 198 -8.03 10.60 -29.48
N GLN A 199 -7.99 11.93 -29.62
CA GLN A 199 -8.96 12.70 -30.42
C GLN A 199 -9.00 12.22 -31.88
N HIS A 200 -7.85 12.02 -32.52
CA HIS A 200 -7.81 11.51 -33.89
C HIS A 200 -8.49 10.13 -34.07
N TYR A 201 -8.55 9.30 -33.02
CA TYR A 201 -9.18 7.98 -33.09
C TYR A 201 -10.68 7.99 -32.75
N ILE A 202 -11.15 8.93 -31.91
CA ILE A 202 -12.57 9.02 -31.52
C ILE A 202 -13.41 9.92 -32.43
N SER A 203 -12.80 10.82 -33.19
CA SER A 203 -13.51 11.62 -34.19
C SER A 203 -13.89 10.80 -35.42
N ASP A 204 -15.05 11.13 -35.99
CA ASP A 204 -15.40 10.83 -37.37
C ASP A 204 -14.41 11.51 -38.34
N LYS A 205 -14.09 10.87 -39.46
CA LYS A 205 -13.01 11.29 -40.39
C LYS A 205 -13.11 10.58 -41.73
N GLU A 206 -12.45 11.14 -42.76
CA GLU A 206 -12.44 10.62 -44.13
C GLU A 206 -13.85 10.39 -44.69
N GLY A 207 -14.82 11.23 -44.31
CA GLY A 207 -16.24 11.12 -44.70
C GLY A 207 -17.04 10.04 -43.96
N ILE A 208 -16.41 9.16 -43.16
CA ILE A 208 -17.10 8.12 -42.40
C ILE A 208 -17.68 8.73 -41.11
N VAL A 209 -18.97 8.53 -40.85
CA VAL A 209 -19.66 9.00 -39.64
C VAL A 209 -20.30 7.82 -38.91
N ILE A 210 -19.98 7.63 -37.62
CA ILE A 210 -20.59 6.57 -36.80
C ILE A 210 -21.53 7.18 -35.74
N THR A 211 -22.82 7.03 -35.98
CA THR A 211 -23.92 7.48 -35.12
C THR A 211 -24.47 6.35 -34.25
N SER A 212 -25.34 6.66 -33.30
CA SER A 212 -26.01 5.68 -32.44
C SER A 212 -27.38 6.18 -31.99
N ASP A 213 -28.27 5.24 -31.69
CA ASP A 213 -29.50 5.47 -30.91
C ASP A 213 -29.25 6.13 -29.54
N HIS A 214 -28.06 5.94 -28.98
CA HIS A 214 -27.59 6.55 -27.73
C HIS A 214 -26.69 7.78 -27.99
N ASN A 215 -26.83 8.82 -27.16
CA ASN A 215 -26.12 10.08 -27.35
C ASN A 215 -24.58 9.96 -27.19
N ILE A 216 -23.85 10.04 -28.30
CA ILE A 216 -22.39 9.97 -28.34
C ILE A 216 -21.77 11.32 -27.93
N LYS A 217 -21.02 11.35 -26.81
CA LYS A 217 -20.29 12.55 -26.36
C LYS A 217 -18.80 12.28 -26.24
N ASN A 218 -17.98 12.99 -27.01
CA ASN A 218 -16.53 12.78 -27.12
C ASN A 218 -16.17 11.29 -27.40
N GLY A 219 -16.84 10.70 -28.40
CA GLY A 219 -16.69 9.28 -28.76
C GLY A 219 -17.21 8.28 -27.73
N LYS A 220 -17.89 8.74 -26.67
CA LYS A 220 -18.44 7.87 -25.61
C LYS A 220 -19.94 7.69 -25.74
N ILE A 221 -20.36 6.44 -25.74
CA ILE A 221 -21.75 5.98 -25.55
C ILE A 221 -21.92 5.61 -24.08
N LYS A 222 -23.10 5.88 -23.51
CA LYS A 222 -23.41 5.54 -22.12
C LYS A 222 -24.70 4.76 -22.03
N ILE A 223 -24.63 3.59 -21.39
CA ILE A 223 -25.79 2.77 -21.02
C ILE A 223 -25.93 2.87 -19.50
N THR A 224 -27.12 3.15 -18.98
CA THR A 224 -27.37 3.22 -17.54
C THR A 224 -28.73 2.61 -17.23
N THR A 225 -28.73 1.58 -16.38
CA THR A 225 -29.91 0.77 -16.07
C THR A 225 -29.85 0.23 -14.64
N GLN A 226 -30.95 -0.38 -14.19
CA GLN A 226 -31.09 -0.99 -12.86
C GLN A 226 -31.50 -2.48 -12.92
N SER A 227 -31.98 -2.99 -14.06
CA SER A 227 -32.42 -4.39 -14.20
C SER A 227 -31.27 -5.32 -14.58
N ILE A 228 -30.98 -6.27 -13.68
CA ILE A 228 -30.04 -7.39 -13.89
C ILE A 228 -30.60 -8.38 -14.93
N GLN A 229 -29.71 -9.14 -15.59
CA GLN A 229 -30.00 -10.25 -16.52
C GLN A 229 -30.79 -9.92 -17.80
N MET A 230 -31.33 -8.71 -17.95
CA MET A 230 -31.83 -8.19 -19.24
C MET A 230 -30.66 -7.92 -20.20
N THR A 231 -30.91 -8.13 -21.49
CA THR A 231 -30.01 -7.73 -22.58
C THR A 231 -30.38 -6.33 -23.03
N TYR A 232 -29.39 -5.45 -23.14
CA TYR A 232 -29.52 -4.09 -23.67
C TYR A 232 -28.84 -4.04 -25.02
N VAL A 233 -29.52 -3.51 -26.02
CA VAL A 233 -28.99 -3.32 -27.36
C VAL A 233 -28.68 -1.84 -27.57
N VAL A 234 -27.52 -1.56 -28.15
CA VAL A 234 -27.14 -0.24 -28.68
C VAL A 234 -26.96 -0.39 -30.17
N LYS A 235 -27.80 0.27 -30.95
CA LYS A 235 -27.68 0.34 -32.42
C LYS A 235 -26.66 1.41 -32.81
N LEU A 236 -25.74 1.03 -33.70
CA LEU A 236 -24.66 1.86 -34.21
C LEU A 236 -24.73 1.90 -35.73
N ASN A 237 -25.06 3.06 -36.28
CA ASN A 237 -25.21 3.25 -37.72
C ASN A 237 -23.97 3.96 -38.29
N ILE A 238 -23.25 3.24 -39.14
CA ILE A 238 -22.07 3.68 -39.89
C ILE A 238 -22.55 4.20 -41.26
N GLN A 239 -22.34 5.48 -41.53
CA GLN A 239 -22.68 6.09 -42.82
C GLN A 239 -21.43 6.56 -43.57
N ASN A 240 -21.35 6.27 -44.87
CA ASN A 240 -20.35 6.84 -45.76
C ASN A 240 -20.85 8.18 -46.36
N LYS A 241 -20.18 9.28 -46.01
CA LYS A 241 -20.38 10.62 -46.60
C LYS A 241 -19.18 11.12 -47.41
N ALA A 242 -18.23 10.24 -47.72
CA ALA A 242 -17.14 10.53 -48.66
C ALA A 242 -17.67 10.52 -50.10
N GLY A 243 -16.95 11.18 -51.02
CA GLY A 243 -17.24 11.15 -52.45
C GLY A 243 -16.84 9.87 -53.19
N GLY A 244 -16.39 8.84 -52.47
CA GLY A 244 -15.99 7.54 -53.03
C GLY A 244 -16.32 6.37 -52.10
N SER A 245 -16.40 5.17 -52.67
CA SER A 245 -16.76 3.96 -51.93
C SER A 245 -15.63 3.49 -51.01
N ILE A 246 -16.01 2.79 -49.93
CA ILE A 246 -15.10 2.32 -48.89
C ILE A 246 -15.52 0.94 -48.39
N HIS A 247 -14.54 0.07 -48.10
CA HIS A 247 -14.81 -1.20 -47.42
C HIS A 247 -14.81 -1.03 -45.90
N PHE A 248 -15.87 -1.48 -45.24
CA PHE A 248 -15.92 -1.74 -43.80
C PHE A 248 -15.39 -3.16 -43.55
N THR A 249 -14.22 -3.28 -42.91
CA THR A 249 -13.46 -4.55 -42.86
C THR A 249 -13.55 -5.28 -41.52
N LEU A 250 -13.75 -4.58 -40.41
CA LEU A 250 -13.84 -5.19 -39.08
C LEU A 250 -14.48 -4.21 -38.07
N TYR A 251 -15.26 -4.74 -37.13
CA TYR A 251 -15.54 -4.07 -35.86
C TYR A 251 -15.34 -5.03 -34.68
N THR A 252 -14.69 -4.57 -33.61
CA THR A 252 -14.22 -5.46 -32.54
C THR A 252 -13.83 -4.72 -31.25
N PHE A 253 -13.97 -5.38 -30.10
CA PHE A 253 -13.54 -4.82 -28.81
C PHE A 253 -12.03 -5.01 -28.57
N LEU A 254 -11.37 -3.93 -28.12
CA LEU A 254 -9.95 -3.90 -27.71
C LEU A 254 -9.65 -4.62 -26.37
N CYS A 255 -10.68 -4.92 -25.60
CA CYS A 255 -10.67 -5.90 -24.53
C CYS A 255 -12.05 -6.57 -24.59
N ARG A 256 -12.13 -7.86 -24.95
CA ARG A 256 -13.42 -8.56 -24.86
C ARG A 256 -13.77 -8.72 -23.39
N MET A 257 -15.03 -8.43 -23.04
CA MET A 257 -15.61 -8.81 -21.76
C MET A 257 -16.79 -9.75 -22.04
N CYS A 258 -16.98 -10.83 -21.29
CA CYS A 258 -18.08 -11.77 -21.51
C CYS A 258 -19.49 -11.14 -21.41
N CYS A 259 -19.61 -9.96 -20.78
CA CYS A 259 -20.86 -9.19 -20.71
C CYS A 259 -21.23 -8.42 -21.99
N PHE A 260 -20.37 -8.40 -23.02
CA PHE A 260 -20.63 -7.75 -24.31
C PHE A 260 -20.51 -8.74 -25.49
N SER A 261 -21.42 -8.62 -26.44
CA SER A 261 -21.37 -9.29 -27.75
C SER A 261 -21.72 -8.32 -28.88
N LEU A 262 -21.34 -8.70 -30.10
CA LEU A 262 -21.57 -7.93 -31.33
C LEU A 262 -22.48 -8.75 -32.26
N GLN A 263 -23.43 -8.11 -32.92
CA GLN A 263 -24.30 -8.72 -33.93
C GLN A 263 -24.51 -7.75 -35.09
N ASP A 264 -24.51 -8.27 -36.32
CA ASP A 264 -24.86 -7.54 -37.54
C ASP A 264 -25.37 -8.52 -38.60
N GLU A 265 -26.16 -8.03 -39.55
CA GLU A 265 -26.89 -8.85 -40.54
C GLU A 265 -25.94 -9.72 -41.40
N LYS A 266 -24.87 -9.10 -41.92
CA LYS A 266 -23.96 -9.68 -42.93
C LYS A 266 -22.65 -10.21 -42.34
N LYS A 267 -22.45 -10.11 -41.02
CA LYS A 267 -21.32 -10.63 -40.24
C LYS A 267 -19.96 -10.08 -40.73
N VAL A 268 -19.80 -8.76 -40.67
CA VAL A 268 -18.58 -8.03 -41.11
C VAL A 268 -17.31 -8.63 -40.50
N THR A 269 -16.43 -9.14 -41.36
CA THR A 269 -15.13 -9.71 -41.00
C THR A 269 -14.08 -9.37 -42.06
N PRO A 270 -12.77 -9.52 -41.79
CA PRO A 270 -11.73 -9.23 -42.79
C PRO A 270 -11.85 -10.07 -44.07
N ALA A 271 -12.43 -11.26 -43.97
CA ALA A 271 -12.75 -12.16 -45.08
C ALA A 271 -14.14 -11.92 -45.71
N CYS A 272 -15.00 -11.10 -45.10
CA CYS A 272 -16.29 -10.67 -45.64
C CYS A 272 -16.52 -9.17 -45.37
N PRO A 273 -15.80 -8.28 -46.08
CA PRO A 273 -15.92 -6.84 -45.92
C PRO A 273 -17.11 -6.27 -46.71
N ILE A 274 -17.86 -5.35 -46.11
CA ILE A 274 -18.98 -4.67 -46.79
C ILE A 274 -18.45 -3.46 -47.57
N LEU A 275 -18.81 -3.36 -48.85
CA LEU A 275 -18.65 -2.12 -49.62
C LEU A 275 -19.76 -1.14 -49.24
N LEU A 276 -19.38 0.09 -48.87
CA LEU A 276 -20.27 1.22 -48.62
C LEU A 276 -19.98 2.32 -49.63
N ASN A 277 -20.92 2.60 -50.53
CA ASN A 277 -20.85 3.66 -51.53
C ASN A 277 -21.21 5.03 -50.91
N PRO A 278 -20.96 6.15 -51.61
CA PRO A 278 -21.38 7.47 -51.15
C PRO A 278 -22.88 7.53 -50.84
N GLY A 279 -23.24 7.80 -49.59
CA GLY A 279 -24.61 7.82 -49.08
C GLY A 279 -25.02 6.58 -48.27
N ASP A 280 -24.39 5.41 -48.53
CA ASP A 280 -24.75 4.14 -47.91
C ASP A 280 -24.59 4.16 -46.38
N SER A 281 -25.47 3.41 -45.71
CA SER A 281 -25.50 3.27 -44.26
C SER A 281 -25.66 1.81 -43.84
N TYR A 282 -24.92 1.38 -42.82
CA TYR A 282 -24.99 0.02 -42.27
C TYR A 282 -25.08 0.03 -40.75
N GLU A 283 -25.97 -0.79 -40.19
CA GLU A 283 -26.19 -0.90 -38.74
C GLU A 283 -25.46 -2.12 -38.17
N VAL A 284 -24.81 -1.91 -37.02
CA VAL A 284 -24.32 -2.99 -36.15
C VAL A 284 -24.88 -2.82 -34.74
N GLU A 285 -25.08 -3.92 -34.04
CA GLU A 285 -25.62 -3.95 -32.70
C GLU A 285 -24.56 -4.34 -31.67
N VAL A 286 -24.44 -3.56 -30.60
CA VAL A 286 -23.75 -3.96 -29.37
C VAL A 286 -24.77 -4.46 -28.37
N HIS A 287 -24.68 -5.74 -28.03
CA HIS A 287 -25.49 -6.39 -27.01
C HIS A 287 -24.72 -6.41 -25.69
N PHE A 288 -25.36 -5.96 -24.61
CA PHE A 288 -24.79 -5.91 -23.27
C PHE A 288 -25.71 -6.64 -22.27
N ARG A 289 -25.17 -7.60 -21.51
CA ARG A 289 -25.90 -8.38 -20.51
C ARG A 289 -25.01 -8.67 -19.31
N SER A 290 -25.51 -8.41 -18.09
CA SER A 290 -24.79 -8.69 -16.85
C SER A 290 -25.70 -9.33 -15.79
N SER A 291 -25.15 -10.27 -15.03
CA SER A 291 -25.77 -10.86 -13.84
C SER A 291 -25.55 -10.04 -12.56
N GLN A 292 -24.74 -8.97 -12.62
CA GLN A 292 -24.24 -8.24 -11.45
C GLN A 292 -24.24 -6.72 -11.67
N PHE A 293 -24.50 -5.97 -10.59
CA PHE A 293 -24.35 -4.51 -10.57
C PHE A 293 -22.89 -4.10 -10.78
N GLY A 294 -22.66 -2.99 -11.49
CA GLY A 294 -21.30 -2.57 -11.82
C GLY A 294 -21.18 -1.56 -12.95
N TYR A 295 -19.95 -1.28 -13.31
CA TYR A 295 -19.49 -0.39 -14.36
C TYR A 295 -18.56 -1.17 -15.30
N PHE A 296 -18.99 -1.33 -16.54
CA PHE A 296 -18.39 -2.21 -17.54
C PHE A 296 -17.94 -1.36 -18.74
N PRO A 297 -16.67 -0.89 -18.74
CA PRO A 297 -16.13 -0.08 -19.82
C PRO A 297 -15.55 -0.96 -20.94
N ALA A 298 -16.06 -0.83 -22.15
CA ALA A 298 -15.49 -1.44 -23.35
C ALA A 298 -15.05 -0.36 -24.36
N THR A 299 -14.05 -0.65 -25.19
CA THR A 299 -13.66 0.21 -26.31
C THR A 299 -13.77 -0.58 -27.62
N LEU A 300 -14.70 -0.15 -28.47
CA LEU A 300 -15.00 -0.71 -29.78
C LEU A 300 -14.18 0.02 -30.86
N VAL A 301 -13.50 -0.73 -31.72
CA VAL A 301 -12.76 -0.24 -32.89
C VAL A 301 -13.48 -0.68 -34.16
N PHE A 302 -13.56 0.23 -35.12
CA PHE A 302 -14.02 0.00 -36.49
C PHE A 302 -12.82 0.22 -37.44
N GLU A 303 -12.55 -0.73 -38.33
CA GLU A 303 -11.52 -0.67 -39.37
C GLU A 303 -12.18 -0.52 -40.75
N PHE A 304 -11.62 0.37 -41.58
CA PHE A 304 -12.07 0.64 -42.94
C PHE A 304 -10.90 0.75 -43.92
N ARG A 305 -11.14 0.40 -45.18
CA ARG A 305 -10.18 0.45 -46.29
C ARG A 305 -10.77 1.19 -47.49
N PRO A 306 -10.21 2.35 -47.90
CA PRO A 306 -10.62 3.04 -49.14
C PRO A 306 -10.45 2.15 -50.38
N CYS A 307 -11.35 2.30 -51.36
CA CYS A 307 -11.30 1.57 -52.63
C CYS A 307 -10.33 2.18 -53.68
N THR A 308 -9.50 3.16 -53.28
CA THR A 308 -8.54 3.85 -54.15
C THR A 308 -7.35 2.95 -54.52
N GLN A 309 -6.99 2.91 -55.80
CA GLN A 309 -5.85 2.13 -56.30
C GLN A 309 -4.55 2.53 -55.61
N GLY A 310 -3.81 1.52 -55.11
CA GLY A 310 -2.52 1.70 -54.44
C GLY A 310 -2.59 1.76 -52.91
N ASN A 311 -2.14 0.67 -52.26
CA ASN A 311 -1.69 0.54 -50.86
C ASN A 311 -2.30 1.52 -49.82
N SER A 312 -3.63 1.64 -49.83
CA SER A 312 -4.33 2.71 -49.11
C SER A 312 -4.41 2.45 -47.60
N LYS A 313 -4.06 3.48 -46.82
CA LYS A 313 -3.86 3.39 -45.36
C LYS A 313 -5.19 3.16 -44.63
N LEU A 314 -5.26 2.06 -43.87
CA LEU A 314 -6.41 1.67 -43.05
C LEU A 314 -6.87 2.78 -42.08
N ILE A 315 -8.16 3.13 -42.17
CA ILE A 315 -8.82 4.12 -41.35
C ILE A 315 -9.41 3.41 -40.13
N HIS A 316 -9.14 3.96 -38.94
CA HIS A 316 -9.58 3.37 -37.67
C HIS A 316 -10.39 4.40 -36.87
N ILE A 317 -11.67 4.12 -36.61
CA ILE A 317 -12.56 4.93 -35.77
C ILE A 317 -12.89 4.16 -34.49
N VAL A 318 -13.03 4.86 -33.38
CA VAL A 318 -13.15 4.26 -32.04
C VAL A 318 -14.34 4.85 -31.29
N ARG A 319 -15.04 3.99 -30.54
CA ARG A 319 -16.11 4.36 -29.61
C ARG A 319 -15.87 3.70 -28.25
N ASP A 320 -15.94 4.48 -27.17
CA ASP A 320 -16.02 3.94 -25.81
C ASP A 320 -17.48 3.65 -25.47
N ILE A 321 -17.75 2.51 -24.83
CA ILE A 321 -19.07 2.14 -24.29
C ILE A 321 -18.93 2.04 -22.77
N GLU A 322 -19.56 2.98 -22.06
CA GLU A 322 -19.62 3.02 -20.59
C GLU A 322 -20.96 2.44 -20.13
N ALA A 323 -21.05 1.12 -19.94
CA ALA A 323 -22.27 0.47 -19.45
C ALA A 323 -22.31 0.41 -17.93
N THR A 324 -23.44 0.79 -17.32
CA THR A 324 -23.58 0.89 -15.85
C THR A 324 -24.89 0.24 -15.38
N LEU A 325 -24.78 -0.85 -14.60
CA LEU A 325 -25.90 -1.35 -13.78
C LEU A 325 -25.79 -0.70 -12.40
N GLN A 326 -26.67 0.27 -12.14
CA GLN A 326 -26.75 0.97 -10.87
C GLN A 326 -27.42 0.12 -9.79
N THR A 327 -26.78 0.01 -8.63
CA THR A 327 -27.41 -0.56 -7.43
C THR A 327 -28.56 0.33 -6.96
N PRO A 328 -29.56 -0.19 -6.22
CA PRO A 328 -30.60 0.64 -5.62
C PRO A 328 -30.05 1.77 -4.72
N LEU A 329 -28.94 1.49 -4.02
CA LEU A 329 -28.24 2.46 -3.17
C LEU A 329 -27.52 3.58 -3.95
N ALA A 330 -27.37 3.48 -5.28
CA ALA A 330 -26.69 4.51 -6.08
C ALA A 330 -27.38 5.87 -6.01
N LYS A 331 -28.72 5.90 -5.84
CA LYS A 331 -29.51 7.14 -5.68
C LYS A 331 -29.14 7.89 -4.39
N ASP A 332 -28.94 7.16 -3.29
CA ASP A 332 -28.69 7.75 -1.96
C ASP A 332 -27.20 7.92 -1.65
N LEU A 333 -26.34 7.10 -2.24
CA LEU A 333 -24.89 7.06 -1.97
C LEU A 333 -24.02 7.63 -3.11
N GLY A 334 -24.60 8.00 -4.26
CA GLY A 334 -23.90 8.68 -5.35
C GLY A 334 -23.26 10.03 -4.96
N PRO A 335 -22.47 10.65 -5.86
CA PRO A 335 -21.75 11.89 -5.58
C PRO A 335 -22.71 13.08 -5.41
N THR A 336 -22.69 13.72 -4.24
CA THR A 336 -23.57 14.86 -3.91
C THR A 336 -23.31 16.11 -4.74
N ALA A 337 -22.08 16.29 -5.23
CA ALA A 337 -21.69 17.33 -6.18
C ALA A 337 -20.43 16.89 -6.96
N PRO A 338 -20.20 17.34 -8.21
CA PRO A 338 -18.98 17.03 -8.96
C PRO A 338 -17.71 17.46 -8.21
N TYR A 339 -16.67 16.63 -8.27
CA TYR A 339 -15.39 16.90 -7.58
C TYR A 339 -14.69 18.17 -8.13
N LYS A 340 -14.35 19.08 -7.22
CA LYS A 340 -13.60 20.33 -7.47
C LYS A 340 -12.45 20.43 -6.45
N PRO A 341 -11.17 20.43 -6.87
CA PRO A 341 -10.04 20.56 -5.94
C PRO A 341 -10.14 21.79 -5.04
N TYR A 342 -9.93 21.61 -3.73
CA TYR A 342 -10.00 22.68 -2.73
C TYR A 342 -8.85 23.69 -2.90
N LYS A 343 -9.14 24.90 -3.38
CA LYS A 343 -8.18 26.01 -3.36
C LYS A 343 -8.08 26.56 -1.95
N ALA A 344 -6.92 26.43 -1.31
CA ALA A 344 -6.62 27.21 -0.11
C ALA A 344 -6.66 28.71 -0.47
N PRO A 345 -7.33 29.56 0.32
CA PRO A 345 -7.32 31.00 0.09
C PRO A 345 -5.91 31.57 0.29
N VAL A 346 -5.48 32.47 -0.58
CA VAL A 346 -4.17 33.14 -0.46
C VAL A 346 -4.27 34.24 0.59
N SER A 347 -4.09 33.89 1.85
CA SER A 347 -3.96 34.86 2.95
C SER A 347 -2.71 35.71 2.72
N GLN A 348 -2.87 37.00 2.45
CA GLN A 348 -1.78 37.96 2.57
C GLN A 348 -1.41 38.11 4.06
N PRO A 349 -0.13 38.34 4.41
CA PRO A 349 0.24 38.70 5.77
C PRO A 349 -0.33 40.09 6.10
N VAL A 350 -1.39 40.14 6.89
CA VAL A 350 -1.97 41.38 7.42
C VAL A 350 -1.51 41.58 8.86
N HIS A 351 -1.27 42.83 9.26
CA HIS A 351 -1.05 43.14 10.68
C HIS A 351 -2.29 42.72 11.48
N THR A 352 -2.10 41.92 12.52
CA THR A 352 -3.17 41.35 13.33
C THR A 352 -2.98 41.70 14.80
N ILE A 353 -4.08 41.90 15.52
CA ILE A 353 -4.10 41.93 16.99
C ILE A 353 -4.70 40.62 17.44
N VAL A 354 -4.01 39.89 18.33
CA VAL A 354 -4.53 38.65 18.91
C VAL A 354 -5.28 38.97 20.20
N GLU A 355 -6.54 38.55 20.30
CA GLU A 355 -7.32 38.65 21.54
C GLU A 355 -7.46 37.25 22.16
N GLU A 356 -6.84 37.06 23.34
CA GLU A 356 -6.78 35.78 24.04
C GLU A 356 -8.13 35.42 24.69
N GLY A 357 -8.66 34.24 24.38
CA GLY A 357 -9.76 33.62 25.12
C GLY A 357 -9.30 32.89 26.38
N PHE A 358 -10.24 32.29 27.11
CA PHE A 358 -9.93 31.53 28.33
C PHE A 358 -9.83 30.01 28.06
N PRO A 359 -8.75 29.34 28.52
CA PRO A 359 -8.63 27.89 28.41
C PRO A 359 -9.62 27.16 29.33
N PRO A 360 -9.81 25.84 29.14
CA PRO A 360 -10.55 24.99 30.08
C PRO A 360 -9.90 25.00 31.47
N GLU A 361 -10.69 25.27 32.51
CA GLU A 361 -10.24 25.35 33.92
C GLU A 361 -9.47 24.08 34.37
N ARG A 362 -9.92 22.91 33.89
CA ARG A 362 -9.28 21.59 34.06
C ARG A 362 -7.83 21.47 33.56
N LEU A 363 -7.32 22.42 32.77
CA LEU A 363 -5.92 22.48 32.33
C LEU A 363 -5.05 23.43 33.18
N VAL A 364 -5.67 24.24 34.04
CA VAL A 364 -4.98 25.15 34.98
C VAL A 364 -4.67 24.43 36.29
N VAL A 365 -5.57 23.55 36.76
CA VAL A 365 -5.39 22.75 37.97
C VAL A 365 -4.57 21.49 37.65
N GLN A 366 -3.27 21.53 37.90
CA GLN A 366 -2.34 20.40 37.71
C GLN A 366 -1.36 20.34 38.90
N GLN A 367 -1.16 19.16 39.51
CA GLN A 367 -0.30 19.01 40.68
C GLN A 367 1.17 18.76 40.29
N LEU A 368 1.41 18.18 39.11
CA LEU A 368 2.75 18.02 38.55
C LEU A 368 3.27 19.37 38.02
N LYS A 369 4.27 19.94 38.71
CA LYS A 369 4.97 21.14 38.25
C LYS A 369 5.97 20.77 37.15
N ASP A 370 5.96 21.47 36.02
CA ASP A 370 6.94 21.30 34.94
C ASP A 370 8.32 21.85 35.39
N MET A 371 9.16 21.00 35.98
CA MET A 371 10.54 21.26 36.41
C MET A 371 11.54 21.32 35.25
N VAL A 372 11.30 20.56 34.18
CA VAL A 372 12.14 20.52 32.96
C VAL A 372 11.37 21.18 31.82
N SER A 373 11.86 22.33 31.37
CA SER A 373 11.22 23.13 30.33
C SER A 373 11.09 22.37 29.00
N LEU A 374 10.16 22.82 28.17
CA LEU A 374 9.91 22.27 26.84
C LEU A 374 10.12 23.37 25.79
N GLY A 375 11.20 23.26 25.00
CA GLY A 375 11.54 24.24 23.97
C GLY A 375 10.43 24.49 22.95
N LEU A 376 10.51 25.61 22.24
CA LEU A 376 9.56 25.95 21.16
C LEU A 376 9.88 25.25 19.83
N TYR A 377 11.12 24.81 19.64
CA TYR A 377 11.62 24.09 18.46
C TYR A 377 11.15 24.73 17.14
N LYS A 378 11.55 25.99 16.95
CA LYS A 378 11.31 26.78 15.73
C LYS A 378 12.30 26.32 14.66
N TYR A 379 11.78 25.89 13.50
CA TYR A 379 12.63 25.55 12.36
C TYR A 379 13.33 26.82 11.80
N PRO A 380 14.50 26.69 11.15
CA PRO A 380 15.15 27.83 10.50
C PRO A 380 14.31 28.38 9.33
N PRO A 381 14.14 29.72 9.17
CA PRO A 381 13.28 30.29 8.13
C PRO A 381 13.62 29.84 6.70
N PHE A 382 14.91 29.60 6.40
CA PHE A 382 15.35 29.12 5.09
C PHE A 382 14.78 27.74 4.73
N LEU A 383 14.50 26.88 5.72
CA LEU A 383 14.02 25.51 5.47
C LEU A 383 12.63 25.53 4.80
N LYS A 384 11.76 26.48 5.17
CA LYS A 384 10.43 26.65 4.57
C LYS A 384 10.50 27.05 3.09
N LEU A 385 11.56 27.77 2.70
CA LEU A 385 11.83 28.12 1.30
C LEU A 385 12.39 26.92 0.52
N LEU A 386 13.33 26.17 1.09
CA LEU A 386 13.87 24.95 0.47
C LEU A 386 12.78 23.87 0.28
N VAL A 387 11.88 23.69 1.25
CA VAL A 387 10.78 22.72 1.15
C VAL A 387 9.76 23.11 0.09
N LYS A 388 9.47 24.42 -0.09
CA LYS A 388 8.63 24.91 -1.20
C LYS A 388 9.18 24.50 -2.56
N GLU A 389 10.49 24.60 -2.75
CA GLU A 389 11.21 24.15 -3.95
C GLU A 389 11.69 22.68 -3.83
N ARG A 390 11.03 21.85 -2.99
CA ARG A 390 11.20 20.38 -2.92
C ARG A 390 12.59 19.86 -2.53
N LEU A 391 13.41 20.68 -1.87
CA LEU A 391 14.86 20.43 -1.68
C LEU A 391 15.60 20.23 -3.03
N GLN A 392 15.10 20.83 -4.11
CA GLN A 392 15.76 20.89 -5.40
C GLN A 392 16.42 22.26 -5.57
N ASP A 393 17.45 22.32 -6.41
CA ASP A 393 18.04 23.59 -6.78
C ASP A 393 17.13 24.31 -7.79
N SER A 394 16.95 25.62 -7.63
CA SER A 394 15.91 26.40 -8.30
C SER A 394 16.27 27.88 -8.30
N ASP A 395 16.13 28.54 -9.44
CA ASP A 395 16.43 29.98 -9.57
C ASP A 395 15.41 30.87 -8.85
N ASN A 396 14.32 30.28 -8.32
CA ASN A 396 13.41 30.93 -7.37
C ASN A 396 14.03 31.09 -5.96
N LEU A 397 15.15 30.41 -5.66
CA LEU A 397 15.83 30.48 -4.37
C LEU A 397 16.83 31.65 -4.32
N GLN A 398 16.74 32.46 -3.26
CA GLN A 398 17.77 33.46 -2.97
C GLN A 398 19.15 32.79 -2.82
N PRO A 399 20.26 33.38 -3.32
CA PRO A 399 21.59 32.76 -3.26
C PRO A 399 22.06 32.35 -1.86
N THR A 400 21.66 33.09 -0.82
CA THR A 400 21.91 32.79 0.60
C THR A 400 21.22 31.50 1.06
N VAL A 401 20.02 31.24 0.56
CA VAL A 401 19.23 30.02 0.83
C VAL A 401 19.74 28.86 -0.02
N ARG A 402 20.05 29.10 -1.30
CA ARG A 402 20.67 28.15 -2.23
C ARG A 402 21.96 27.55 -1.64
N LYS A 403 22.82 28.38 -1.05
CA LYS A 403 24.05 27.96 -0.32
C LYS A 403 23.81 27.04 0.89
N LYS A 404 22.60 26.95 1.46
CA LYS A 404 22.27 26.02 2.56
C LYS A 404 21.78 24.65 2.08
N LEU A 405 21.28 24.54 0.84
CA LEU A 405 20.71 23.29 0.32
C LEU A 405 21.67 22.09 0.40
N PRO A 406 22.98 22.18 0.05
CA PRO A 406 23.90 21.05 0.15
C PRO A 406 24.03 20.50 1.58
N SER A 407 24.10 21.38 2.59
CA SER A 407 24.21 20.97 3.99
C SER A 407 22.94 20.27 4.50
N VAL A 408 21.76 20.70 4.05
CA VAL A 408 20.48 20.07 4.39
C VAL A 408 20.37 18.68 3.76
N LYS A 409 20.80 18.54 2.49
CA LYS A 409 20.86 17.24 1.81
C LYS A 409 21.84 16.28 2.48
N ALA A 410 23.08 16.71 2.72
CA ALA A 410 24.11 15.87 3.32
C ALA A 410 23.67 15.26 4.67
N LEU A 411 22.93 16.00 5.50
CA LEU A 411 22.39 15.50 6.77
C LEU A 411 21.22 14.51 6.60
N LEU A 412 20.42 14.64 5.53
CA LEU A 412 19.28 13.76 5.20
C LEU A 412 19.70 12.50 4.43
N GLU A 413 20.82 12.56 3.70
CA GLU A 413 21.34 11.52 2.81
C GLU A 413 22.48 10.70 3.47
N ALA A 414 23.12 11.23 4.52
CA ALA A 414 24.09 10.50 5.34
C ALA A 414 23.51 9.21 5.96
N PRO A 415 24.36 8.21 6.28
CA PRO A 415 24.00 7.15 7.23
C PRO A 415 23.60 7.72 8.60
N LEU A 416 22.68 7.04 9.29
CA LEU A 416 22.31 7.40 10.67
C LEU A 416 23.33 6.79 11.64
N ASP A 417 23.88 7.61 12.54
CA ASP A 417 24.76 7.19 13.62
C ASP A 417 24.48 7.98 14.91
N ALA A 418 25.12 7.57 16.01
CA ALA A 418 24.93 8.17 17.33
C ALA A 418 25.36 9.64 17.43
N LYS A 419 26.24 10.15 16.55
CA LYS A 419 26.69 11.55 16.55
C LYS A 419 25.67 12.44 15.83
N ARG A 420 25.20 12.02 14.66
CA ARG A 420 24.25 12.75 13.80
C ARG A 420 22.78 12.53 14.16
N TYR A 421 22.49 11.67 15.14
CA TYR A 421 21.15 11.25 15.54
C TYR A 421 20.18 12.41 15.80
N ALA A 422 20.55 13.32 16.72
CA ALA A 422 19.69 14.43 17.10
C ALA A 422 19.45 15.38 15.92
N GLU A 423 20.51 15.90 15.30
CA GLU A 423 20.42 16.85 14.18
C GLU A 423 19.55 16.34 13.04
N ARG A 424 19.73 15.07 12.63
CA ARG A 424 18.94 14.47 11.54
C ARG A 424 17.47 14.32 11.93
N PHE A 425 17.16 13.81 13.12
CA PHE A 425 15.77 13.67 13.54
C PHE A 425 15.09 15.01 13.82
N GLU A 426 15.81 16.02 14.33
CA GLU A 426 15.27 17.39 14.43
C GLU A 426 14.91 17.95 13.05
N LEU A 427 15.77 17.77 12.05
CA LEU A 427 15.48 18.17 10.67
C LEU A 427 14.27 17.42 10.10
N LEU A 428 14.17 16.10 10.30
CA LEU A 428 13.01 15.30 9.87
C LEU A 428 11.71 15.75 10.55
N LEU A 429 11.73 16.02 11.86
CA LEU A 429 10.58 16.54 12.61
C LEU A 429 10.16 17.95 12.14
N HIS A 430 11.12 18.78 11.73
CA HIS A 430 10.83 20.07 11.09
C HIS A 430 10.21 19.90 9.69
N LEU A 431 10.66 18.93 8.88
CA LEU A 431 10.06 18.60 7.59
C LEU A 431 8.62 18.06 7.73
N GLU A 432 8.34 17.29 8.79
CA GLU A 432 7.00 16.81 9.13
C GLU A 432 6.09 17.97 9.58
N LYS A 433 6.56 18.80 10.51
CA LYS A 433 5.85 20.01 10.97
C LYS A 433 5.47 20.94 9.82
N LEU A 434 6.39 21.18 8.88
CA LEU A 434 6.15 22.05 7.72
C LEU A 434 5.03 21.51 6.81
N GLN A 435 4.90 20.19 6.64
CA GLN A 435 3.77 19.62 5.93
C GLN A 435 2.48 19.71 6.75
N MET A 436 2.53 19.46 8.07
CA MET A 436 1.37 19.57 8.96
C MET A 436 0.77 21.00 8.97
N GLU A 437 1.62 22.04 8.90
CA GLU A 437 1.20 23.44 8.74
C GLU A 437 0.48 23.73 7.41
N VAL A 438 0.76 22.99 6.34
CA VAL A 438 0.07 23.10 5.04
C VAL A 438 -1.20 22.25 5.03
N ASP A 439 -1.14 21.04 5.58
CA ASP A 439 -2.26 20.09 5.67
C ASP A 439 -3.43 20.64 6.50
N ILE A 440 -3.15 21.33 7.61
CA ILE A 440 -4.20 21.82 8.52
C ILE A 440 -5.04 22.95 7.91
N LYS A 441 -4.45 23.80 7.07
CA LYS A 441 -5.13 24.89 6.34
C LYS A 441 -6.17 24.39 5.32
N ARG A 442 -6.23 23.08 5.06
CA ARG A 442 -7.29 22.45 4.24
C ARG A 442 -8.62 22.32 4.99
N TYR A 443 -8.64 22.57 6.30
CA TYR A 443 -9.85 22.58 7.13
C TYR A 443 -10.35 23.99 7.45
N ASP A 444 -9.58 25.05 7.12
CA ASP A 444 -9.93 26.45 7.38
C ASP A 444 -11.30 26.80 6.76
N MET A 445 -12.16 27.44 7.56
CA MET A 445 -13.55 27.73 7.20
C MET A 445 -13.76 29.23 7.04
N GLN A 446 -14.70 29.64 6.18
CA GLN A 446 -14.98 31.06 5.89
C GLN A 446 -16.46 31.36 6.12
N GLY A 447 -16.78 32.55 6.61
CA GLY A 447 -18.17 33.03 6.80
C GLY A 447 -19.07 32.16 7.69
N GLN A 448 -18.50 31.42 8.64
CA GLN A 448 -19.23 30.48 9.51
C GLN A 448 -20.02 31.21 10.61
N LEU A 449 -21.18 30.66 10.95
CA LEU A 449 -21.95 31.08 12.11
C LEU A 449 -21.48 30.33 13.35
N MET A 450 -21.57 31.00 14.50
CA MET A 450 -21.52 30.39 15.82
C MET A 450 -22.83 30.67 16.56
N THR A 451 -23.07 29.99 17.68
CA THR A 451 -24.21 30.22 18.60
C THR A 451 -23.72 30.11 20.05
N ARG A 452 -24.40 30.73 21.02
CA ARG A 452 -24.04 30.57 22.44
C ARG A 452 -24.42 29.17 22.94
N ASP A 453 -23.59 28.53 23.76
CA ASP A 453 -23.91 27.21 24.32
C ASP A 453 -25.06 27.31 25.34
N ARG A 454 -26.03 26.40 25.22
CA ARG A 454 -27.27 26.40 26.03
C ARG A 454 -27.04 26.15 27.53
N ARG A 455 -25.89 25.59 27.94
CA ARG A 455 -25.56 25.27 29.33
C ARG A 455 -24.51 26.22 29.91
N ASN A 456 -23.60 26.75 29.09
CA ASN A 456 -22.60 27.72 29.52
C ASN A 456 -22.49 28.89 28.53
N GLN A 457 -23.13 30.01 28.87
CA GLN A 457 -23.17 31.24 28.08
C GLN A 457 -21.80 31.91 27.86
N ARG A 458 -20.73 31.44 28.54
CA ARG A 458 -19.34 31.87 28.26
C ARG A 458 -18.70 31.15 27.07
N LEU A 459 -19.39 30.17 26.46
CA LEU A 459 -18.89 29.38 25.33
C LEU A 459 -19.69 29.64 24.05
N LEU A 460 -18.97 29.72 22.92
CA LEU A 460 -19.56 29.73 21.58
C LEU A 460 -19.42 28.35 20.94
N VAL A 461 -20.44 27.92 20.21
CA VAL A 461 -20.51 26.62 19.52
C VAL A 461 -20.32 26.85 18.03
N LEU A 462 -19.26 26.25 17.47
CA LEU A 462 -18.97 26.22 16.04
C LEU A 462 -19.33 24.83 15.48
N LYS A 463 -20.03 24.78 14.34
CA LYS A 463 -20.24 23.51 13.62
C LYS A 463 -18.99 23.16 12.80
N VAL A 464 -18.38 22.00 13.06
CA VAL A 464 -17.20 21.46 12.36
C VAL A 464 -17.49 20.02 11.93
N PRO A 465 -17.98 19.80 10.69
CA PRO A 465 -18.31 18.45 10.19
C PRO A 465 -17.08 17.53 10.16
N GLY A 466 -17.19 16.36 10.77
CA GLY A 466 -16.08 15.38 10.83
C GLY A 466 -15.08 15.57 11.97
N VAL A 467 -15.26 16.57 12.86
CA VAL A 467 -14.30 16.79 13.96
C VAL A 467 -14.17 15.60 14.92
N ALA A 468 -15.25 14.87 15.18
CA ALA A 468 -15.21 13.65 15.99
C ALA A 468 -14.49 12.46 15.31
N GLU A 469 -14.20 12.55 14.00
CA GLU A 469 -13.31 11.64 13.27
C GLU A 469 -11.82 12.06 13.38
N ASN A 470 -11.52 13.06 14.21
CA ASN A 470 -10.26 13.82 14.30
C ASN A 470 -9.87 14.52 12.98
N ARG A 471 -10.86 15.08 12.26
CA ARG A 471 -10.68 15.69 10.93
C ARG A 471 -11.48 17.01 10.82
N PRO A 472 -10.90 18.18 11.17
CA PRO A 472 -9.53 18.38 11.66
C PRO A 472 -9.28 17.74 13.02
N SER A 473 -8.01 17.39 13.30
CA SER A 473 -7.61 16.82 14.59
C SER A 473 -7.60 17.94 15.63
N VAL A 474 -8.65 18.00 16.43
CA VAL A 474 -8.87 19.03 17.46
C VAL A 474 -9.20 18.34 18.77
N LEU A 475 -8.43 18.64 19.81
CA LEU A 475 -8.57 18.09 21.16
C LEU A 475 -9.02 19.16 22.16
N THR A 476 -9.50 18.73 23.33
CA THR A 476 -9.68 19.64 24.48
C THR A 476 -8.35 20.31 24.82
N GLY A 477 -8.34 21.64 24.91
CA GLY A 477 -7.14 22.43 25.20
C GLY A 477 -6.40 22.97 23.99
N ASP A 478 -6.72 22.51 22.78
CA ASP A 478 -6.27 23.17 21.54
C ASP A 478 -6.97 24.54 21.41
N HIS A 479 -6.59 25.33 20.40
CA HIS A 479 -7.26 26.60 20.10
C HIS A 479 -7.42 26.82 18.59
N LEU A 480 -8.45 27.57 18.22
CA LEU A 480 -8.71 28.03 16.85
C LEU A 480 -8.47 29.54 16.79
N MET A 481 -7.94 30.03 15.67
CA MET A 481 -7.78 31.46 15.42
C MET A 481 -8.95 31.94 14.57
N VAL A 482 -9.64 32.99 15.00
CA VAL A 482 -10.95 33.37 14.45
C VAL A 482 -11.00 34.87 14.21
N SER A 483 -11.48 35.31 13.05
CA SER A 483 -11.74 36.73 12.75
C SER A 483 -13.18 36.94 12.30
N ARG A 484 -13.72 38.15 12.46
CA ARG A 484 -15.04 38.51 11.90
C ARG A 484 -14.93 38.53 10.37
N ALA A 485 -15.83 37.84 9.67
CA ALA A 485 -15.76 37.70 8.21
C ALA A 485 -16.00 39.02 7.44
N GLU A 486 -16.55 40.02 8.13
CA GLU A 486 -16.79 41.37 7.63
C GLU A 486 -15.67 42.36 8.00
N ASP A 487 -14.74 41.99 8.88
CA ASP A 487 -13.64 42.86 9.30
C ASP A 487 -12.62 43.02 8.17
N LYS A 488 -12.62 44.21 7.57
CA LYS A 488 -11.66 44.66 6.55
C LYS A 488 -10.68 45.71 7.13
N GLY A 489 -10.74 45.96 8.43
CA GLY A 489 -9.86 46.89 9.12
C GLY A 489 -8.40 46.44 9.06
N LYS A 490 -7.48 47.37 9.27
CA LYS A 490 -6.08 47.07 9.54
C LYS A 490 -5.68 47.81 10.82
N PRO A 491 -5.25 47.12 11.87
CA PRO A 491 -5.08 45.67 11.98
C PRO A 491 -6.39 44.88 12.07
N ILE A 492 -6.40 43.63 11.60
CA ILE A 492 -7.53 42.68 11.77
C ILE A 492 -7.49 42.10 13.19
N THR A 493 -8.64 41.96 13.84
CA THR A 493 -8.70 41.32 15.18
C THR A 493 -8.88 39.80 15.06
N MET A 494 -7.93 39.05 15.61
CA MET A 494 -7.88 37.59 15.64
C MET A 494 -8.17 37.09 17.05
N TYR A 495 -9.42 36.69 17.29
CA TYR A 495 -9.88 36.10 18.54
C TYR A 495 -9.43 34.64 18.64
N LYS A 496 -8.82 34.28 19.77
CA LYS A 496 -8.29 32.93 20.02
C LYS A 496 -9.29 32.12 20.84
N GLY A 497 -10.02 31.22 20.17
CA GLY A 497 -11.02 30.36 20.79
C GLY A 497 -10.40 29.07 21.31
N TYR A 498 -10.29 28.90 22.61
CA TYR A 498 -9.80 27.65 23.22
C TYR A 498 -10.87 26.56 23.20
N VAL A 499 -10.49 25.31 22.95
CA VAL A 499 -11.41 24.18 22.83
C VAL A 499 -11.76 23.62 24.20
N HIS A 500 -13.00 23.88 24.64
CA HIS A 500 -13.57 23.37 25.89
C HIS A 500 -14.18 21.98 25.75
N ARG A 501 -14.81 21.69 24.61
CA ARG A 501 -15.40 20.37 24.31
C ARG A 501 -15.46 20.12 22.81
N VAL A 502 -15.29 18.86 22.43
CA VAL A 502 -15.56 18.34 21.07
C VAL A 502 -16.79 17.44 21.15
N GLU A 503 -17.71 17.59 20.20
CA GLU A 503 -18.95 16.83 20.04
C GLU A 503 -19.07 16.40 18.56
N LEU A 504 -20.04 15.54 18.21
CA LEU A 504 -20.06 14.78 16.93
C LEU A 504 -19.77 15.59 15.66
N GLU A 505 -20.38 16.78 15.52
CA GLU A 505 -20.14 17.73 14.43
C GLU A 505 -19.88 19.15 14.95
N GLN A 506 -19.50 19.32 16.22
CA GLN A 506 -19.47 20.63 16.88
C GLN A 506 -18.29 20.77 17.84
N VAL A 507 -17.79 22.00 17.98
CA VAL A 507 -16.71 22.37 18.91
C VAL A 507 -17.16 23.54 19.75
N LYS A 508 -16.92 23.46 21.07
CA LYS A 508 -17.28 24.49 22.05
C LYS A 508 -16.03 25.28 22.43
N LEU A 509 -16.09 26.59 22.24
CA LEU A 509 -14.95 27.49 22.22
C LEU A 509 -15.09 28.56 23.31
N GLY A 510 -14.06 28.69 24.15
CA GLY A 510 -13.92 29.76 25.14
C GLY A 510 -13.18 30.94 24.52
N PHE A 511 -13.84 32.09 24.47
CA PHE A 511 -13.34 33.33 23.88
C PHE A 511 -13.22 34.44 24.93
N SER A 512 -12.61 35.57 24.55
CA SER A 512 -12.47 36.73 25.41
C SER A 512 -13.83 37.33 25.83
N ILE A 513 -13.86 37.98 26.99
CA ILE A 513 -15.08 38.60 27.53
C ILE A 513 -15.61 39.68 26.58
N LYS A 514 -14.73 40.46 25.92
CA LYS A 514 -15.15 41.51 24.98
C LYS A 514 -15.84 40.93 23.75
N LEU A 515 -15.36 39.81 23.19
CA LEU A 515 -16.05 39.14 22.08
C LEU A 515 -17.42 38.62 22.53
N LEU A 516 -17.51 38.01 23.71
CA LEU A 516 -18.77 37.47 24.25
C LEU A 516 -19.82 38.56 24.55
N GLN A 517 -19.38 39.74 25.00
CA GLN A 517 -20.22 40.92 25.17
C GLN A 517 -20.70 41.47 23.81
N ASN A 518 -19.79 41.57 22.83
CA ASN A 518 -20.08 42.07 21.49
C ASN A 518 -20.70 41.01 20.55
N PHE A 519 -20.99 39.80 21.02
CA PHE A 519 -21.50 38.71 20.21
C PHE A 519 -23.01 38.83 19.98
N VAL A 520 -23.40 39.00 18.72
CA VAL A 520 -24.80 39.00 18.24
C VAL A 520 -25.02 37.76 17.37
N ASP A 521 -26.20 37.15 17.45
CA ASP A 521 -26.55 36.03 16.58
C ASP A 521 -26.55 36.44 15.10
N ASN A 522 -26.22 35.49 14.22
CA ASN A 522 -25.93 35.68 12.79
C ASN A 522 -24.58 36.36 12.45
N MET A 523 -23.75 36.72 13.44
CA MET A 523 -22.36 37.13 13.17
C MET A 523 -21.57 36.01 12.46
N LYS A 524 -20.87 36.39 11.38
CA LYS A 524 -20.08 35.48 10.54
C LYS A 524 -18.59 35.59 10.87
N PHE A 525 -17.91 34.46 10.88
CA PHE A 525 -16.51 34.34 11.25
C PHE A 525 -15.70 33.51 10.25
N ASN A 526 -14.44 33.90 10.04
CA ASN A 526 -13.45 33.08 9.39
C ASN A 526 -12.65 32.34 10.47
N VAL A 527 -12.36 31.05 10.25
CA VAL A 527 -11.78 30.14 11.24
C VAL A 527 -10.54 29.48 10.65
N GLU A 528 -9.40 29.70 11.28
CA GLU A 528 -8.12 29.06 10.98
C GLU A 528 -7.79 28.01 12.06
N PHE A 529 -7.47 26.79 11.63
CA PHE A 529 -7.16 25.68 12.53
C PHE A 529 -5.67 25.67 12.93
N THR A 530 -5.38 25.70 14.23
CA THR A 530 -3.99 25.71 14.72
C THR A 530 -3.46 24.30 14.98
N LEU A 531 -2.16 24.11 14.78
CA LEU A 531 -1.50 22.82 14.92
C LEU A 531 -1.02 22.61 16.36
N ASN A 532 -1.55 21.59 17.04
CA ASN A 532 -1.00 21.16 18.33
C ASN A 532 0.41 20.56 18.15
N CYS A 533 1.42 21.41 18.38
CA CYS A 533 2.83 21.07 18.26
C CYS A 533 3.40 20.33 19.49
N PHE A 534 2.61 20.04 20.54
CA PHE A 534 3.13 19.45 21.79
C PHE A 534 3.80 18.08 21.58
N PRO A 535 3.25 17.12 20.81
CA PRO A 535 3.92 15.84 20.56
C PRO A 535 5.26 16.02 19.83
N LEU A 536 5.32 16.86 18.80
CA LEU A 536 6.57 17.14 18.06
C LEU A 536 7.62 17.82 18.95
N ARG A 537 7.21 18.76 19.81
CA ARG A 537 8.12 19.41 20.77
C ARG A 537 8.71 18.40 21.76
N LEU A 538 7.92 17.41 22.20
CA LEU A 538 8.43 16.31 23.02
C LEU A 538 9.41 15.42 22.25
N GLN A 539 9.16 15.12 20.98
CA GLN A 539 10.08 14.34 20.13
C GLN A 539 11.42 15.06 19.92
N HIS A 540 11.41 16.36 19.65
CA HIS A 540 12.62 17.19 19.61
C HIS A 540 13.39 17.12 20.93
N ARG A 541 12.72 17.32 22.07
CA ARG A 541 13.36 17.20 23.39
C ARG A 541 13.92 15.79 23.62
N ALA A 542 13.21 14.74 23.19
CA ALA A 542 13.61 13.35 23.36
C ALA A 542 14.93 13.02 22.62
N VAL A 543 15.10 13.46 21.37
CA VAL A 543 16.34 13.21 20.62
C VAL A 543 17.53 14.03 21.14
N GLN A 544 17.30 15.24 21.67
CA GLN A 544 18.32 16.00 22.40
C GLN A 544 18.74 15.31 23.70
N LEU A 545 17.76 14.85 24.48
CA LEU A 545 18.00 14.12 25.74
C LEU A 545 18.67 12.76 25.50
N ALA A 546 18.47 12.11 24.35
CA ALA A 546 19.15 10.87 24.01
C ALA A 546 20.68 11.03 23.93
N ILE A 547 21.17 12.16 23.40
CA ILE A 547 22.59 12.51 23.42
C ILE A 547 23.04 12.85 24.85
N ARG A 548 22.29 13.73 25.54
CA ARG A 548 22.62 14.17 26.91
C ARG A 548 22.73 13.02 27.92
N HIS A 549 21.89 11.99 27.77
CA HIS A 549 21.87 10.80 28.63
C HIS A 549 22.53 9.58 27.99
N GLN A 550 23.38 9.80 26.97
CA GLN A 550 24.29 8.81 26.41
C GLN A 550 23.59 7.50 25.97
N LEU A 551 22.38 7.60 25.38
CA LEU A 551 21.62 6.44 24.88
C LEU A 551 22.26 5.74 23.66
N GLY A 552 23.48 6.11 23.26
CA GLY A 552 24.22 5.50 22.14
C GLY A 552 24.20 3.97 22.15
N PRO A 553 24.60 3.30 23.26
CA PRO A 553 24.55 1.84 23.37
C PRO A 553 23.15 1.21 23.36
N VAL A 554 22.09 2.01 23.48
CA VAL A 554 20.68 1.57 23.43
C VAL A 554 20.11 1.74 22.01
N LEU A 555 20.52 2.81 21.30
CA LEU A 555 20.01 3.18 19.97
C LEU A 555 20.87 2.62 18.81
N PHE A 556 22.14 2.36 19.09
CA PHE A 556 23.15 1.79 18.20
C PHE A 556 23.96 0.72 18.95
N PRO A 557 23.29 -0.34 19.48
CA PRO A 557 23.96 -1.37 20.26
C PRO A 557 24.98 -2.14 19.42
N SER A 558 26.16 -2.37 20.00
CA SER A 558 27.14 -3.34 19.54
C SER A 558 27.11 -4.57 20.45
N ALA A 559 27.62 -5.71 19.97
CA ALA A 559 27.84 -6.88 20.84
C ALA A 559 28.70 -6.47 22.05
N THR A 560 28.31 -6.91 23.25
CA THR A 560 29.09 -6.75 24.48
C THR A 560 29.29 -8.12 25.10
N SER A 561 30.54 -8.46 25.41
CA SER A 561 30.95 -9.77 25.92
C SER A 561 30.66 -9.86 27.42
N GLY A 562 29.68 -10.69 27.80
CA GLY A 562 29.25 -10.80 29.20
C GLY A 562 28.17 -11.86 29.49
N TRP A 563 28.13 -12.96 28.74
CA TRP A 563 27.13 -14.02 28.92
C TRP A 563 27.47 -14.91 30.13
N GLY A 564 27.12 -14.43 31.33
CA GLY A 564 27.48 -15.06 32.61
C GLY A 564 26.31 -15.31 33.58
N SER A 565 25.06 -15.21 33.13
CA SER A 565 23.87 -15.47 33.95
C SER A 565 23.11 -16.70 33.45
N SER A 566 22.83 -17.65 34.35
CA SER A 566 21.89 -18.72 34.07
C SER A 566 20.47 -18.16 33.90
N LEU A 567 19.69 -18.72 32.98
CA LEU A 567 18.29 -18.34 32.84
C LEU A 567 17.51 -18.78 34.08
N PRO A 568 16.66 -17.92 34.66
CA PRO A 568 15.93 -18.28 35.86
C PRO A 568 14.93 -19.41 35.60
N GLU A 569 14.82 -20.35 36.55
CA GLU A 569 13.65 -21.20 36.63
C GLU A 569 12.45 -20.35 37.09
N LEU A 570 11.37 -20.40 36.31
CA LEU A 570 10.22 -19.52 36.50
C LEU A 570 8.95 -20.35 36.60
N ARG A 571 8.19 -20.07 37.65
CA ARG A 571 6.78 -20.42 37.75
C ARG A 571 5.95 -19.21 37.33
N LEU A 572 5.44 -19.24 36.10
CA LEU A 572 4.68 -18.17 35.45
C LEU A 572 3.32 -17.95 36.13
N TYR A 573 2.69 -16.79 35.94
CA TYR A 573 1.31 -16.56 36.40
C TYR A 573 0.33 -17.22 35.43
N ASP A 574 0.43 -16.95 34.11
CA ASP A 574 -0.33 -17.73 33.11
C ASP A 574 0.40 -19.04 32.77
N ARG A 575 -0.15 -20.15 33.30
CA ARG A 575 0.27 -21.54 33.03
C ARG A 575 0.40 -21.86 31.54
N LYS A 576 -0.41 -21.24 30.68
CA LYS A 576 -0.45 -21.55 29.24
C LYS A 576 0.84 -21.13 28.54
N LEU A 577 1.52 -20.11 29.07
CA LEU A 577 2.81 -19.63 28.57
C LEU A 577 3.96 -20.61 28.86
N GLU A 578 3.84 -21.45 29.90
CA GLU A 578 4.87 -22.45 30.25
C GLU A 578 4.99 -23.53 29.15
N ASN A 579 3.90 -23.74 28.40
CA ASN A 579 3.84 -24.65 27.24
C ASN A 579 4.14 -23.96 25.88
N ASN A 580 4.50 -22.67 25.87
CA ASN A 580 4.93 -21.98 24.66
C ASN A 580 6.42 -21.59 24.80
N PRO A 581 7.32 -22.16 23.98
CA PRO A 581 8.76 -21.98 24.18
C PRO A 581 9.20 -20.54 23.91
N GLU A 582 8.67 -19.86 22.88
CA GLU A 582 9.17 -18.54 22.49
C GLU A 582 8.73 -17.44 23.47
N GLN A 583 7.49 -17.51 23.99
CA GLN A 583 6.99 -16.61 25.03
C GLN A 583 7.71 -16.87 26.37
N CYS A 584 7.97 -18.13 26.72
CA CYS A 584 8.68 -18.48 27.96
C CYS A 584 10.17 -18.08 27.90
N ALA A 585 10.83 -18.26 26.75
CA ALA A 585 12.19 -17.78 26.50
C ALA A 585 12.27 -16.24 26.56
N ALA A 586 11.35 -15.53 25.90
CA ALA A 586 11.26 -14.07 25.97
C ALA A 586 11.18 -13.56 27.41
N VAL A 587 10.32 -14.16 28.24
CA VAL A 587 10.18 -13.80 29.66
C VAL A 587 11.49 -14.05 30.42
N ARG A 588 12.15 -15.20 30.23
CA ARG A 588 13.45 -15.49 30.88
C ARG A 588 14.54 -14.50 30.49
N HIS A 589 14.70 -14.20 29.20
CA HIS A 589 15.72 -13.27 28.70
C HIS A 589 15.50 -11.82 29.15
N ILE A 590 14.25 -11.36 29.25
CA ILE A 590 13.91 -10.04 29.79
C ILE A 590 14.29 -9.95 31.28
N LEU A 591 14.13 -11.03 32.05
CA LEU A 591 14.39 -11.07 33.49
C LEU A 591 15.88 -11.22 33.83
N SER A 592 16.64 -12.00 33.06
CA SER A 592 18.11 -12.07 33.20
C SER A 592 18.81 -10.81 32.69
N GLY A 593 18.14 -10.02 31.83
CA GLY A 593 18.69 -8.77 31.30
C GLY A 593 19.87 -8.97 30.34
N VAL A 594 19.98 -10.14 29.71
CA VAL A 594 21.12 -10.54 28.86
C VAL A 594 21.41 -9.62 27.68
N SER A 595 20.44 -8.79 27.25
CA SER A 595 20.64 -7.84 26.17
C SER A 595 21.30 -6.52 26.61
N LYS A 596 21.31 -6.18 27.91
CA LYS A 596 21.72 -4.83 28.39
C LYS A 596 23.13 -4.45 27.90
N PRO A 597 23.34 -3.22 27.41
CA PRO A 597 22.41 -2.08 27.35
C PRO A 597 21.46 -2.08 26.13
N ALA A 598 21.56 -3.06 25.25
CA ALA A 598 20.75 -3.15 24.03
C ALA A 598 19.26 -3.46 24.35
N PRO A 599 18.30 -2.94 23.56
CA PRO A 599 16.89 -3.29 23.71
C PRO A 599 16.62 -4.79 23.47
N TYR A 600 15.72 -5.38 24.24
CA TYR A 600 15.18 -6.72 23.93
C TYR A 600 13.95 -6.59 23.03
N LEU A 601 13.91 -7.33 21.91
CA LEU A 601 12.79 -7.28 20.97
C LEU A 601 11.85 -8.48 21.12
N VAL A 602 10.57 -8.21 21.36
CA VAL A 602 9.50 -9.22 21.25
C VAL A 602 8.82 -9.02 19.90
N PHE A 603 9.35 -9.70 18.87
CA PHE A 603 8.75 -9.73 17.54
C PHE A 603 7.55 -10.68 17.55
N GLY A 604 6.35 -10.12 17.71
CA GLY A 604 5.12 -10.89 17.67
C GLY A 604 4.21 -10.48 16.51
N PRO A 605 4.13 -11.33 15.47
CA PRO A 605 3.13 -11.27 14.41
C PRO A 605 1.67 -11.19 14.90
N PRO A 606 0.69 -11.01 14.00
CA PRO A 606 -0.72 -10.90 14.37
C PRO A 606 -1.18 -12.10 15.18
N GLY A 607 -1.84 -11.87 16.31
CA GLY A 607 -2.43 -12.94 17.13
C GLY A 607 -1.44 -13.80 17.94
N THR A 608 -0.13 -13.52 17.94
CA THR A 608 0.87 -14.37 18.63
C THR A 608 1.15 -14.00 20.09
N GLY A 609 0.25 -13.26 20.73
CA GLY A 609 0.27 -13.08 22.18
C GLY A 609 1.22 -12.01 22.75
N LYS A 610 1.86 -11.15 21.93
CA LYS A 610 2.78 -10.04 22.36
C LYS A 610 2.47 -9.44 23.73
N THR A 611 1.29 -8.83 23.85
CA THR A 611 0.85 -8.09 25.04
C THR A 611 0.75 -9.01 26.27
N VAL A 612 0.41 -10.29 26.09
CA VAL A 612 0.41 -11.29 27.16
C VAL A 612 1.84 -11.62 27.61
N THR A 613 2.77 -11.81 26.67
CA THR A 613 4.19 -12.08 26.96
C THR A 613 4.84 -10.98 27.79
N ILE A 614 4.65 -9.70 27.40
CA ILE A 614 5.21 -8.57 28.16
C ILE A 614 4.46 -8.30 29.46
N VAL A 615 3.16 -8.59 29.56
CA VAL A 615 2.42 -8.53 30.83
C VAL A 615 2.96 -9.57 31.81
N GLU A 616 3.24 -10.80 31.36
CA GLU A 616 3.88 -11.82 32.19
C GLU A 616 5.28 -11.38 32.62
N ALA A 617 6.11 -10.86 31.71
CA ALA A 617 7.43 -10.32 32.04
C ALA A 617 7.35 -9.19 33.10
N ILE A 618 6.42 -8.23 32.97
CA ILE A 618 6.18 -7.18 33.97
C ILE A 618 5.78 -7.77 35.33
N LYS A 619 4.90 -8.79 35.34
CA LYS A 619 4.46 -9.47 36.58
C LYS A 619 5.60 -10.24 37.25
N GLN A 620 6.53 -10.83 36.48
CA GLN A 620 7.71 -11.53 37.00
C GLN A 620 8.81 -10.57 37.46
N VAL A 621 9.06 -9.46 36.75
CA VAL A 621 10.04 -8.41 37.16
C VAL A 621 9.72 -7.96 38.59
N ARG A 622 8.46 -7.57 38.85
CA ARG A 622 7.98 -7.14 40.18
C ARG A 622 8.01 -8.26 41.24
N LYS A 623 8.03 -9.53 40.83
CA LYS A 623 8.03 -10.70 41.72
C LYS A 623 9.45 -11.08 42.17
N LEU A 624 10.43 -10.97 41.27
CA LEU A 624 11.83 -11.31 41.55
C LEU A 624 12.62 -10.13 42.12
N ASP A 625 12.33 -8.90 41.69
CA ASP A 625 12.89 -7.67 42.24
C ASP A 625 11.78 -6.79 42.85
N PRO A 626 11.60 -6.81 44.18
CA PRO A 626 10.66 -5.94 44.87
C PRO A 626 11.01 -4.44 44.78
N GLN A 627 12.23 -4.06 44.42
CA GLN A 627 12.61 -2.66 44.19
C GLN A 627 12.31 -2.19 42.77
N ALA A 628 12.13 -3.11 41.82
CA ALA A 628 11.83 -2.80 40.43
C ALA A 628 10.72 -1.76 40.28
N ARG A 629 11.01 -0.79 39.42
CA ARG A 629 10.09 0.23 38.94
C ARG A 629 9.94 0.06 37.44
N VAL A 630 8.70 -0.03 36.97
CA VAL A 630 8.37 -0.36 35.58
C VAL A 630 7.58 0.78 34.95
N LEU A 631 8.03 1.24 33.79
CA LEU A 631 7.25 2.10 32.89
C LEU A 631 6.74 1.25 31.73
N ALA A 632 5.42 1.13 31.57
CA ALA A 632 4.80 0.45 30.44
C ALA A 632 4.12 1.47 29.53
N CYS A 633 4.47 1.48 28.25
CA CYS A 633 4.06 2.47 27.27
C CYS A 633 3.50 1.84 26.00
N ALA A 634 2.68 2.60 25.28
CA ALA A 634 2.25 2.31 23.91
C ALA A 634 1.96 3.63 23.17
N PRO A 635 1.92 3.65 21.82
CA PRO A 635 1.55 4.86 21.07
C PRO A 635 0.07 5.24 21.24
N SER A 636 -0.84 4.27 21.43
CA SER A 636 -2.29 4.52 21.54
C SER A 636 -2.82 4.34 22.97
N ASN A 637 -3.81 5.15 23.37
CA ASN A 637 -4.48 4.98 24.66
C ASN A 637 -5.09 3.58 24.80
N SER A 638 -5.74 3.03 23.76
CA SER A 638 -6.36 1.70 23.82
C SER A 638 -5.35 0.56 24.07
N ALA A 639 -4.10 0.69 23.60
CA ALA A 639 -3.05 -0.28 23.92
C ALA A 639 -2.53 -0.09 25.37
N SER A 640 -2.32 1.16 25.81
CA SER A 640 -1.98 1.47 27.20
C SER A 640 -3.06 1.07 28.21
N ASP A 641 -4.34 1.13 27.82
CA ASP A 641 -5.49 0.73 28.61
C ASP A 641 -5.49 -0.80 28.77
N LEU A 642 -5.40 -1.55 27.67
CA LEU A 642 -5.28 -3.01 27.67
C LEU A 642 -4.07 -3.51 28.48
N LEU A 643 -2.90 -2.87 28.33
CA LEU A 643 -1.72 -3.16 29.15
C LEU A 643 -2.03 -3.04 30.66
N CYS A 644 -2.69 -1.96 31.08
CA CYS A 644 -2.98 -1.73 32.48
C CYS A 644 -4.00 -2.73 33.05
N GLU A 645 -5.05 -3.06 32.29
CA GLU A 645 -6.03 -4.10 32.65
C GLU A 645 -5.31 -5.43 32.88
N ARG A 646 -4.54 -5.89 31.88
CA ARG A 646 -3.86 -7.21 31.94
C ARG A 646 -2.76 -7.30 33.00
N VAL A 647 -2.05 -6.21 33.31
CA VAL A 647 -1.10 -6.18 34.45
C VAL A 647 -1.84 -6.32 35.79
N ARG A 648 -3.04 -5.73 35.95
CA ARG A 648 -3.79 -5.73 37.21
C ARG A 648 -4.53 -7.05 37.52
N GLU A 649 -4.90 -7.85 36.50
CA GLU A 649 -5.66 -9.10 36.68
C GLU A 649 -5.12 -10.07 37.75
N HIS A 650 -3.80 -10.08 38.01
CA HIS A 650 -3.14 -10.99 38.96
C HIS A 650 -2.12 -10.26 39.86
N GLY A 651 -2.49 -9.11 40.45
CA GLY A 651 -1.63 -8.44 41.42
C GLY A 651 -2.34 -7.38 42.24
N ASP A 652 -1.67 -6.89 43.28
CA ASP A 652 -2.18 -5.80 44.10
C ASP A 652 -2.45 -4.55 43.24
N GLY A 653 -3.73 -4.20 43.16
CA GLY A 653 -4.26 -3.10 42.35
C GLY A 653 -3.79 -1.72 42.81
N HIS A 654 -3.27 -1.57 44.03
CA HIS A 654 -2.71 -0.32 44.54
C HIS A 654 -1.30 -0.03 43.98
N THR A 655 -0.62 -1.04 43.43
CA THR A 655 0.78 -0.89 42.94
C THR A 655 0.90 -0.43 41.48
N VAL A 656 -0.22 -0.34 40.74
CA VAL A 656 -0.28 -0.12 39.29
C VAL A 656 -1.12 1.11 38.96
N PHE A 657 -0.57 2.07 38.20
CA PHE A 657 -1.23 3.34 37.91
C PHE A 657 -1.29 3.67 36.40
N ARG A 658 -2.44 4.14 35.93
CA ARG A 658 -2.70 4.52 34.53
C ARG A 658 -2.72 6.05 34.38
N LEU A 659 -1.70 6.58 33.71
CA LEU A 659 -1.55 8.03 33.50
C LEU A 659 -2.19 8.48 32.17
N TYR A 660 -3.27 9.24 32.25
CA TYR A 660 -3.93 9.90 31.12
C TYR A 660 -3.54 11.38 31.02
N ALA A 661 -3.50 11.88 29.78
CA ALA A 661 -3.40 13.31 29.50
C ALA A 661 -4.73 14.04 29.77
N GLY A 662 -4.67 15.29 30.24
CA GLY A 662 -5.83 16.15 30.56
C GLY A 662 -6.83 16.39 29.41
N SER A 663 -6.44 16.08 28.17
CA SER A 663 -7.30 16.18 26.98
C SER A 663 -8.11 14.92 26.66
N ARG A 664 -7.91 13.81 27.38
CA ARG A 664 -8.68 12.56 27.25
C ARG A 664 -10.11 12.77 27.74
N ASP A 665 -11.09 12.26 26.99
CA ASP A 665 -12.48 12.19 27.44
C ASP A 665 -12.66 11.07 28.50
N PRO A 666 -13.09 11.38 29.74
CA PRO A 666 -13.35 10.36 30.76
C PRO A 666 -14.42 9.35 30.35
N GLY A 667 -15.39 9.75 29.52
CA GLY A 667 -16.43 8.85 28.99
C GLY A 667 -15.90 7.76 28.05
N SER A 668 -14.62 7.84 27.66
CA SER A 668 -13.95 6.89 26.77
C SER A 668 -12.93 5.98 27.48
N VAL A 669 -12.87 6.00 28.81
CA VAL A 669 -11.97 5.16 29.63
C VAL A 669 -12.69 3.92 30.18
N PRO A 670 -12.09 2.72 30.13
CA PRO A 670 -12.68 1.51 30.70
C PRO A 670 -12.98 1.65 32.20
N THR A 671 -14.15 1.17 32.63
CA THR A 671 -14.63 1.27 34.02
C THR A 671 -13.68 0.63 35.02
N ALA A 672 -13.02 -0.47 34.66
CA ALA A 672 -12.02 -1.14 35.46
C ALA A 672 -10.82 -0.25 35.84
N LEU A 673 -10.48 0.74 35.01
CA LEU A 673 -9.32 1.62 35.19
C LEU A 673 -9.63 2.91 35.98
N LEU A 674 -10.91 3.25 36.20
CA LEU A 674 -11.33 4.50 36.88
C LEU A 674 -10.90 4.61 38.35
N ASN A 675 -10.45 3.51 38.97
CA ASN A 675 -9.95 3.45 40.34
C ASN A 675 -8.41 3.35 40.44
N CYS A 676 -7.69 3.27 39.31
CA CYS A 676 -6.23 3.18 39.27
C CYS A 676 -5.62 4.21 38.29
N CYS A 677 -6.31 5.33 38.06
CA CYS A 677 -5.91 6.36 37.11
C CYS A 677 -6.04 7.76 37.70
N ASN A 678 -5.49 8.75 37.01
CA ASN A 678 -5.46 10.14 37.47
C ASN A 678 -6.76 10.93 37.20
N LEU A 679 -7.91 10.26 37.28
CA LEU A 679 -9.23 10.90 37.18
C LEU A 679 -9.62 11.51 38.54
N ASP A 680 -9.70 12.84 38.60
CA ASP A 680 -10.36 13.55 39.68
C ASP A 680 -11.88 13.35 39.55
N LYS A 681 -12.47 12.62 40.50
CA LYS A 681 -13.91 12.32 40.56
C LYS A 681 -14.76 13.53 40.96
N SER A 682 -14.17 14.54 41.60
CA SER A 682 -14.87 15.78 41.99
C SER A 682 -15.01 16.74 40.82
N ASN A 683 -13.93 16.92 40.03
CA ASN A 683 -13.89 17.82 38.88
C ASN A 683 -14.18 17.11 37.53
N GLY A 684 -14.34 15.79 37.53
CA GLY A 684 -14.65 15.00 36.33
C GLY A 684 -13.58 15.07 35.23
N CYS A 685 -12.30 15.22 35.61
CA CYS A 685 -11.21 15.49 34.67
C CYS A 685 -9.89 14.82 35.07
N PHE A 686 -8.95 14.71 34.12
CA PHE A 686 -7.63 14.12 34.38
C PHE A 686 -6.63 15.17 34.86
N VAL A 687 -6.20 15.06 36.11
CA VAL A 687 -5.23 15.95 36.77
C VAL A 687 -3.91 15.19 36.87
N LEU A 688 -2.77 15.77 36.47
CA LEU A 688 -1.47 15.11 36.65
C LEU A 688 -1.08 15.14 38.15
N PRO A 689 -0.87 13.98 38.82
CA PRO A 689 -0.50 13.91 40.23
C PRO A 689 0.90 14.48 40.52
N SER A 690 1.20 14.79 41.78
CA SER A 690 2.52 15.27 42.18
C SER A 690 3.66 14.28 41.86
N LYS A 691 4.89 14.77 41.69
CA LYS A 691 6.09 13.95 41.42
C LYS A 691 6.24 12.79 42.42
N ASN A 692 6.03 13.06 43.71
CA ASN A 692 6.19 12.06 44.77
C ASN A 692 5.18 10.92 44.60
N THR A 693 3.89 11.27 44.46
CA THR A 693 2.79 10.33 44.18
C THR A 693 3.07 9.46 42.95
N LEU A 694 3.65 10.02 41.89
CA LEU A 694 4.00 9.26 40.68
C LEU A 694 5.16 8.28 40.89
N MET A 695 6.10 8.59 41.80
CA MET A 695 7.26 7.74 42.14
C MET A 695 6.94 6.66 43.19
N GLU A 696 5.79 6.74 43.85
CA GLU A 696 5.31 5.74 44.81
C GLU A 696 4.86 4.44 44.11
N TYR A 697 4.28 4.51 42.92
CA TYR A 697 3.79 3.35 42.16
C TYR A 697 4.91 2.45 41.62
N LYS A 698 4.70 1.13 41.61
CA LYS A 698 5.69 0.14 41.12
C LYS A 698 5.58 -0.07 39.61
N VAL A 699 4.38 0.04 39.04
CA VAL A 699 4.14 0.00 37.58
C VAL A 699 3.33 1.23 37.16
N LEU A 700 3.88 2.05 36.27
CA LEU A 700 3.18 3.19 35.67
C LEU A 700 2.89 2.89 34.20
N VAL A 701 1.63 3.03 33.79
CA VAL A 701 1.15 2.72 32.44
C VAL A 701 0.66 3.97 31.72
N SER A 702 1.31 4.32 30.60
CA SER A 702 1.17 5.62 29.92
C SER A 702 1.06 5.46 28.41
N THR A 703 0.69 6.52 27.69
CA THR A 703 1.08 6.64 26.26
C THR A 703 2.48 7.24 26.15
N LEU A 704 3.18 7.02 25.03
CA LEU A 704 4.52 7.59 24.77
C LEU A 704 4.54 9.11 24.98
N VAL A 705 3.62 9.82 24.34
CA VAL A 705 3.47 11.29 24.47
C VAL A 705 3.17 11.72 25.92
N THR A 706 2.39 10.93 26.67
CA THR A 706 2.08 11.25 28.07
C THR A 706 3.26 10.96 29.01
N ALA A 707 4.12 9.97 28.69
CA ALA A 707 5.33 9.69 29.47
C ALA A 707 6.32 10.85 29.44
N GLY A 708 6.28 11.70 28.40
CA GLY A 708 7.03 12.96 28.35
C GLY A 708 6.71 13.93 29.49
N ARG A 709 5.56 13.79 30.17
CA ARG A 709 5.24 14.54 31.40
C ARG A 709 6.05 14.09 32.61
N LEU A 710 6.50 12.82 32.67
CA LEU A 710 7.37 12.33 33.75
C LEU A 710 8.72 13.06 33.73
N VAL A 711 9.31 13.21 32.54
CA VAL A 711 10.51 14.02 32.30
C VAL A 711 10.26 15.49 32.61
N SER A 712 9.15 16.08 32.15
CA SER A 712 8.82 17.47 32.48
C SER A 712 8.66 17.68 33.98
N GLY A 713 8.06 16.73 34.71
CA GLY A 713 7.91 16.74 36.17
C GLY A 713 9.21 16.52 36.95
N GLY A 714 10.34 16.29 36.26
CA GLY A 714 11.64 16.08 36.91
C GLY A 714 11.75 14.75 37.67
N ILE A 715 11.07 13.70 37.23
CA ILE A 715 11.35 12.33 37.69
C ILE A 715 12.78 11.96 37.24
N PRO A 716 13.64 11.42 38.13
CA PRO A 716 15.05 11.24 37.83
C PRO A 716 15.33 10.09 36.85
N VAL A 717 16.42 10.24 36.10
CA VAL A 717 16.97 9.19 35.22
C VAL A 717 17.28 7.95 36.05
N GLY A 718 16.96 6.77 35.53
CA GLY A 718 17.17 5.50 36.24
C GLY A 718 16.12 5.20 37.31
N HIS A 719 15.12 6.08 37.53
CA HIS A 719 13.98 5.76 38.39
C HIS A 719 13.25 4.50 37.91
N PHE A 720 13.17 4.27 36.58
CA PHE A 720 12.59 3.08 36.00
C PHE A 720 13.68 2.06 35.64
N SER A 721 13.72 0.96 36.39
CA SER A 721 14.58 -0.21 36.15
C SER A 721 14.30 -0.89 34.80
N HIS A 722 13.04 -0.86 34.36
CA HIS A 722 12.57 -1.51 33.14
C HIS A 722 11.58 -0.60 32.43
N ILE A 723 11.73 -0.45 31.11
CA ILE A 723 10.80 0.28 30.25
C ILE A 723 10.31 -0.68 29.16
N PHE A 724 9.00 -0.88 29.09
CA PHE A 724 8.33 -1.72 28.09
C PHE A 724 7.53 -0.83 27.14
N ILE A 725 7.64 -1.08 25.83
CA ILE A 725 6.87 -0.36 24.82
C ILE A 725 6.16 -1.37 23.91
N ASP A 726 4.83 -1.46 23.98
CA ASP A 726 4.00 -2.31 23.11
C ASP A 726 3.54 -1.56 21.85
N GLU A 727 3.26 -2.31 20.79
CA GLU A 727 3.05 -1.84 19.42
C GLU A 727 4.13 -0.81 18.98
N ALA A 728 5.38 -1.01 19.42
CA ALA A 728 6.53 -0.13 19.15
C ALA A 728 6.82 0.06 17.65
N GLY A 729 6.39 -0.90 16.82
CA GLY A 729 6.45 -0.82 15.36
C GLY A 729 5.60 0.32 14.75
N HIS A 730 4.58 0.80 15.45
CA HIS A 730 3.64 1.84 15.01
C HIS A 730 4.08 3.27 15.40
N ALA A 731 5.02 3.41 16.34
CA ALA A 731 5.54 4.70 16.78
C ALA A 731 6.63 5.23 15.83
N MET A 732 6.75 6.56 15.70
CA MET A 732 7.98 7.15 15.15
C MET A 732 9.15 6.85 16.10
N GLU A 733 10.36 6.70 15.60
CA GLU A 733 11.53 6.53 16.47
C GLU A 733 11.66 7.66 17.52
N PRO A 734 11.66 8.96 17.15
CA PRO A 734 11.66 10.06 18.13
C PRO A 734 10.48 10.05 19.12
N GLU A 735 9.34 9.47 18.76
CA GLU A 735 8.18 9.30 19.66
C GLU A 735 8.40 8.18 20.67
N CYS A 736 8.98 7.05 20.24
CA CYS A 736 9.43 5.98 21.10
C CYS A 736 10.41 6.52 22.18
N ILE A 737 11.35 7.39 21.77
CA ILE A 737 12.36 7.97 22.67
C ILE A 737 11.75 8.90 23.74
N ILE A 738 10.53 9.43 23.59
CA ILE A 738 9.88 10.26 24.63
C ILE A 738 9.76 9.50 25.96
N ALA A 739 9.53 8.19 25.92
CA ALA A 739 9.42 7.33 27.10
C ALA A 739 10.77 6.78 27.59
N VAL A 740 11.88 7.08 26.91
CA VAL A 740 13.21 6.50 27.20
C VAL A 740 14.21 7.58 27.65
N ALA A 741 14.35 8.66 26.88
CA ALA A 741 15.37 9.67 27.14
C ALA A 741 15.02 10.54 28.35
N GLY A 742 15.91 10.52 29.35
CA GLY A 742 15.70 11.16 30.65
C GLY A 742 14.95 10.29 31.67
N LEU A 743 14.60 9.04 31.32
CA LEU A 743 13.93 8.08 32.23
C LEU A 743 14.73 6.78 32.38
N LEU A 744 15.25 6.22 31.29
CA LEU A 744 16.15 5.05 31.30
C LEU A 744 17.59 5.47 31.64
N GLN A 745 18.25 4.70 32.49
CA GLN A 745 19.71 4.76 32.68
C GLN A 745 20.38 3.66 31.84
N PRO A 746 21.31 3.98 30.92
CA PRO A 746 22.10 2.98 30.20
C PRO A 746 22.83 2.00 31.13
N GLY A 747 22.99 0.76 30.68
CA GLY A 747 23.71 -0.30 31.39
C GLY A 747 22.90 -0.99 32.50
N THR A 748 22.29 -0.21 33.40
CA THR A 748 21.48 -0.78 34.50
C THR A 748 20.03 -1.04 34.11
N GLY A 749 19.41 -0.13 33.35
CA GLY A 749 18.02 -0.21 32.91
C GLY A 749 17.81 -1.13 31.71
N GLN A 750 16.69 -1.85 31.69
CA GLN A 750 16.24 -2.63 30.53
C GLN A 750 15.29 -1.81 29.65
N LEU A 751 15.50 -1.82 28.33
CA LEU A 751 14.46 -1.48 27.35
C LEU A 751 13.91 -2.76 26.72
N VAL A 752 12.59 -2.86 26.60
CA VAL A 752 11.89 -3.95 25.91
C VAL A 752 10.93 -3.35 24.88
N LEU A 753 11.07 -3.73 23.62
CA LEU A 753 10.21 -3.26 22.52
C LEU A 753 9.42 -4.44 21.97
N ALA A 754 8.10 -4.41 22.12
CA ALA A 754 7.19 -5.39 21.53
C ALA A 754 6.50 -4.80 20.30
N GLY A 755 6.47 -5.55 19.21
CA GLY A 755 5.90 -5.06 17.95
C GLY A 755 6.02 -6.03 16.79
N ASP A 756 5.72 -5.52 15.61
CA ASP A 756 5.80 -6.27 14.35
C ASP A 756 6.20 -5.31 13.21
N PRO A 757 7.41 -5.44 12.63
CA PRO A 757 7.87 -4.58 11.55
C PRO A 757 7.12 -4.83 10.23
N LYS A 758 6.36 -5.94 10.11
CA LYS A 758 5.55 -6.28 8.93
C LYS A 758 4.13 -5.74 8.99
N GLN A 759 3.70 -5.19 10.14
CA GLN A 759 2.45 -4.44 10.26
C GLN A 759 2.68 -2.94 10.07
N LEU A 760 1.61 -2.14 10.19
CA LEU A 760 1.62 -0.70 9.96
C LEU A 760 2.61 0.06 10.86
N GLY A 761 3.44 0.88 10.21
CA GLY A 761 4.32 1.87 10.85
C GLY A 761 3.65 3.23 11.05
N PRO A 762 4.40 4.24 11.53
CA PRO A 762 3.87 5.56 11.89
C PRO A 762 3.18 6.33 10.75
N ILE A 763 2.13 7.06 11.10
CA ILE A 763 1.31 7.85 10.17
C ILE A 763 1.90 9.26 10.01
N LEU A 764 2.69 9.46 8.95
CA LEU A 764 3.31 10.74 8.60
C LEU A 764 2.57 11.49 7.49
N ARG A 765 2.85 12.80 7.37
CA ARG A 765 2.32 13.66 6.29
C ARG A 765 3.38 14.01 5.26
N SER A 766 4.60 14.31 5.67
CA SER A 766 5.65 14.88 4.81
C SER A 766 6.32 13.81 3.94
N PRO A 767 6.17 13.88 2.60
CA PRO A 767 6.82 12.92 1.70
C PRO A 767 8.34 12.95 1.82
N LEU A 768 8.91 14.12 2.12
CA LEU A 768 10.35 14.30 2.35
C LEU A 768 10.80 13.60 3.64
N ALA A 769 10.05 13.74 4.74
CA ALA A 769 10.40 13.07 6.00
C ALA A 769 10.27 11.54 5.88
N ILE A 770 9.24 11.06 5.17
CA ILE A 770 9.07 9.63 4.84
C ILE A 770 10.25 9.13 3.99
N GLN A 771 10.59 9.84 2.91
CA GLN A 771 11.69 9.48 2.00
C GLN A 771 13.04 9.35 2.72
N HIS A 772 13.32 10.20 3.70
CA HIS A 772 14.59 10.22 4.44
C HIS A 772 14.56 9.45 5.78
N GLY A 773 13.53 8.62 6.01
CA GLY A 773 13.55 7.56 7.03
C GLY A 773 12.70 7.79 8.27
N LEU A 774 12.00 8.91 8.44
CA LEU A 774 11.15 9.15 9.62
C LEU A 774 9.99 8.13 9.74
N GLY A 775 9.62 7.49 8.62
CA GLY A 775 8.59 6.45 8.57
C GLY A 775 9.00 5.09 9.14
N LEU A 776 10.26 4.93 9.56
CA LEU A 776 10.75 3.73 10.24
C LEU A 776 10.59 3.91 11.76
N SER A 777 10.12 2.85 12.43
CA SER A 777 10.12 2.78 13.89
C SER A 777 11.50 2.34 14.41
N LEU A 778 11.80 2.60 15.69
CA LEU A 778 13.04 2.15 16.32
C LEU A 778 13.20 0.62 16.22
N LEU A 779 12.10 -0.13 16.45
CA LEU A 779 12.08 -1.59 16.36
C LEU A 779 12.40 -2.06 14.93
N GLU A 780 11.79 -1.42 13.92
CA GLU A 780 12.03 -1.76 12.52
C GLU A 780 13.46 -1.41 12.08
N ARG A 781 13.98 -0.23 12.46
CA ARG A 781 15.36 0.17 12.16
C ARG A 781 16.37 -0.81 12.77
N LEU A 782 16.19 -1.22 14.02
CA LEU A 782 17.08 -2.20 14.65
C LEU A 782 17.06 -3.53 13.89
N MET A 783 15.88 -4.06 13.53
CA MET A 783 15.74 -5.32 12.79
C MET A 783 16.20 -5.27 11.32
N LEU A 784 16.23 -4.08 10.70
CA LEU A 784 16.73 -3.89 9.34
C LEU A 784 18.24 -3.64 9.30
N ASP A 785 18.76 -2.72 10.12
CA ASP A 785 20.09 -2.14 9.94
C ASP A 785 21.15 -2.67 10.91
N ASN A 786 20.76 -3.27 12.06
CA ASN A 786 21.70 -3.71 13.09
C ASN A 786 21.86 -5.24 13.12
N PRO A 787 23.09 -5.79 12.98
CA PRO A 787 23.33 -7.24 12.91
C PRO A 787 22.78 -8.07 14.08
N LEU A 788 22.68 -7.51 15.29
CA LEU A 788 22.20 -8.24 16.49
C LEU A 788 20.73 -8.68 16.37
N TYR A 789 19.96 -8.03 15.50
CA TYR A 789 18.52 -8.26 15.33
C TYR A 789 18.16 -8.84 13.95
N GLN A 790 19.17 -9.22 13.15
CA GLN A 790 18.98 -9.88 11.87
C GLN A 790 18.99 -11.42 12.03
N LYS A 791 18.41 -12.13 11.06
CA LYS A 791 18.50 -13.61 10.99
C LYS A 791 19.93 -14.02 10.60
N ALA A 792 20.57 -14.83 11.45
CA ALA A 792 21.93 -15.32 11.22
C ALA A 792 22.00 -16.30 10.04
N LYS A 793 22.95 -16.08 9.12
CA LYS A 793 23.18 -16.96 7.97
C LYS A 793 24.19 -18.06 8.33
N PRO A 794 24.01 -19.32 7.89
CA PRO A 794 22.94 -19.82 7.03
C PRO A 794 21.68 -20.29 7.79
N LYS A 795 21.71 -20.41 9.13
CA LYS A 795 20.67 -21.08 9.93
C LYS A 795 19.27 -20.43 9.86
N GLY A 796 19.17 -19.14 9.55
CA GLY A 796 17.89 -18.43 9.41
C GLY A 796 17.17 -18.09 10.72
N ALA A 797 17.76 -18.42 11.88
CA ALA A 797 17.25 -18.04 13.19
C ALA A 797 17.74 -16.64 13.60
N TYR A 798 17.01 -16.00 14.54
CA TYR A 798 17.51 -14.82 15.25
C TYR A 798 18.39 -15.22 16.44
N ASP A 799 19.15 -14.28 17.00
CA ASP A 799 19.79 -14.46 18.31
C ASP A 799 18.76 -14.22 19.43
N GLU A 800 18.45 -15.26 20.20
CA GLU A 800 17.42 -15.23 21.25
C GLU A 800 17.75 -14.29 22.41
N HIS A 801 19.03 -13.94 22.60
CA HIS A 801 19.47 -12.93 23.58
C HIS A 801 19.00 -11.52 23.22
N PHE A 802 18.62 -11.26 21.96
CA PHE A 802 18.18 -9.95 21.46
C PHE A 802 16.77 -9.96 20.86
N VAL A 803 16.32 -11.07 20.25
CA VAL A 803 15.00 -11.18 19.61
C VAL A 803 14.32 -12.51 19.94
N SER A 804 13.12 -12.44 20.51
CA SER A 804 12.16 -13.56 20.48
C SER A 804 11.12 -13.32 19.38
N LYS A 805 11.08 -14.19 18.34
CA LYS A 805 9.98 -14.24 17.36
C LYS A 805 8.91 -15.21 17.86
N LEU A 806 7.70 -14.72 18.12
CA LEU A 806 6.59 -15.55 18.61
C LEU A 806 5.86 -16.23 17.43
N LEU A 807 5.74 -17.56 17.42
CA LEU A 807 5.21 -18.32 16.26
C LEU A 807 3.77 -18.81 16.40
N HIS A 808 3.30 -19.12 17.61
CA HIS A 808 1.94 -19.64 17.84
C HIS A 808 0.88 -18.53 17.66
N ASN A 809 0.04 -18.61 16.62
CA ASN A 809 -1.09 -17.71 16.38
C ASN A 809 -2.34 -18.21 17.10
N TYR A 810 -2.85 -17.43 18.05
CA TYR A 810 -4.06 -17.74 18.83
C TYR A 810 -5.33 -17.04 18.31
N ARG A 811 -5.31 -16.50 17.07
CA ARG A 811 -6.38 -15.64 16.54
C ARG A 811 -7.22 -16.28 15.45
N SER A 812 -6.59 -16.78 14.38
CA SER A 812 -7.20 -16.89 13.05
C SER A 812 -7.32 -18.33 12.57
N HIS A 813 -8.43 -18.63 11.88
CA HIS A 813 -8.61 -19.87 11.11
C HIS A 813 -7.46 -20.07 10.10
N PRO A 814 -6.95 -21.31 9.87
CA PRO A 814 -5.79 -21.56 9.00
C PRO A 814 -5.89 -20.92 7.61
N ALA A 815 -7.05 -20.98 6.97
CA ALA A 815 -7.26 -20.39 5.64
C ALA A 815 -7.09 -18.86 5.61
N ILE A 816 -7.38 -18.17 6.71
CA ILE A 816 -7.18 -16.72 6.85
C ILE A 816 -5.68 -16.41 7.04
N LEU A 817 -4.99 -17.22 7.85
CA LEU A 817 -3.59 -16.99 8.22
C LEU A 817 -2.61 -17.32 7.08
N ARG A 818 -2.94 -18.28 6.22
CA ARG A 818 -2.03 -18.86 5.21
C ARG A 818 -1.31 -17.83 4.34
N ILE A 819 -2.04 -16.96 3.64
CA ILE A 819 -1.41 -16.00 2.71
C ILE A 819 -0.56 -14.93 3.42
N PRO A 820 -1.00 -14.31 4.53
CA PRO A 820 -0.11 -13.47 5.34
C PRO A 820 1.14 -14.19 5.86
N ASN A 821 1.01 -15.44 6.32
CA ASN A 821 2.13 -16.24 6.81
C ASN A 821 3.17 -16.52 5.70
N GLU A 822 2.71 -17.02 4.54
CA GLU A 822 3.54 -17.32 3.37
C GLU A 822 4.14 -16.07 2.66
N LEU A 823 3.74 -14.85 3.04
CA LEU A 823 4.24 -13.60 2.45
C LEU A 823 5.14 -12.78 3.38
N PHE A 824 4.83 -12.73 4.68
CA PHE A 824 5.46 -11.77 5.61
C PHE A 824 6.24 -12.41 6.75
N TYR A 825 6.00 -13.69 7.04
CA TYR A 825 6.50 -14.38 8.24
C TYR A 825 7.24 -15.69 7.93
N ASP A 826 7.69 -15.84 6.68
CA ASP A 826 8.47 -16.98 6.16
C ASP A 826 7.75 -18.35 6.17
N GLY A 827 6.43 -18.35 6.40
CA GLY A 827 5.63 -19.57 6.61
C GLY A 827 5.69 -20.13 8.04
N GLU A 828 6.45 -19.51 8.94
CA GLU A 828 6.78 -20.05 10.28
C GLU A 828 5.61 -20.02 11.30
N LEU A 829 4.51 -19.32 11.01
CA LEU A 829 3.39 -19.22 11.97
C LEU A 829 2.54 -20.50 12.06
N GLN A 830 2.24 -20.91 13.29
CA GLN A 830 1.50 -22.13 13.62
C GLN A 830 0.12 -21.77 14.19
N VAL A 831 -0.92 -22.57 13.93
CA VAL A 831 -2.30 -22.24 14.36
C VAL A 831 -2.66 -22.89 15.69
N PHE A 832 -2.73 -22.06 16.73
CA PHE A 832 -3.19 -22.39 18.08
C PHE A 832 -4.49 -21.64 18.45
N ALA A 833 -5.18 -21.06 17.47
CA ALA A 833 -6.46 -20.39 17.64
C ALA A 833 -7.54 -21.37 18.12
N ASP A 834 -8.40 -20.92 19.06
CA ASP A 834 -9.48 -21.73 19.62
C ASP A 834 -10.34 -22.36 18.53
N HIS A 835 -10.52 -23.68 18.60
CA HIS A 835 -11.16 -24.46 17.55
C HIS A 835 -12.63 -24.09 17.39
N HIS A 836 -13.38 -23.97 18.49
CA HIS A 836 -14.80 -23.66 18.42
C HIS A 836 -15.04 -22.26 17.84
N LEU A 837 -14.26 -21.27 18.27
CA LEU A 837 -14.35 -19.90 17.77
C LEU A 837 -13.92 -19.78 16.31
N ARG A 838 -12.79 -20.38 15.91
CA ARG A 838 -12.26 -20.23 14.54
C ARG A 838 -13.12 -20.96 13.49
N GLU A 839 -13.69 -22.13 13.83
CA GLU A 839 -14.55 -22.91 12.92
C GLU A 839 -16.00 -22.41 12.89
N SER A 840 -16.39 -21.49 13.80
CA SER A 840 -17.79 -21.05 13.97
C SER A 840 -18.47 -20.41 12.74
N CYS A 841 -17.73 -20.16 11.67
CA CYS A 841 -18.28 -19.67 10.40
C CYS A 841 -18.13 -20.65 9.21
N CYS A 842 -17.44 -21.77 9.38
CA CYS A 842 -17.14 -22.75 8.32
C CYS A 842 -18.38 -23.42 7.71
N THR A 843 -19.45 -23.55 8.48
CA THR A 843 -20.73 -24.14 8.07
C THR A 843 -21.77 -23.10 7.61
N TRP A 844 -21.40 -21.82 7.48
CA TRP A 844 -22.32 -20.74 7.08
C TRP A 844 -22.82 -20.92 5.64
N GLU A 845 -24.14 -20.92 5.46
CA GLU A 845 -24.82 -21.30 4.21
C GLU A 845 -24.64 -20.31 3.02
N HIS A 846 -23.87 -19.24 3.21
CA HIS A 846 -23.50 -18.27 2.17
C HIS A 846 -22.01 -18.23 1.83
N LEU A 847 -21.20 -19.17 2.36
CA LEU A 847 -19.84 -19.36 1.84
C LEU A 847 -19.89 -19.95 0.42
N PRO A 848 -19.03 -19.51 -0.52
CA PRO A 848 -18.91 -20.12 -1.86
C PRO A 848 -18.51 -21.61 -1.81
N LYS A 849 -17.80 -22.02 -0.75
CA LYS A 849 -17.43 -23.39 -0.43
C LYS A 849 -17.47 -23.57 1.08
N LYS A 850 -18.06 -24.68 1.56
CA LYS A 850 -18.04 -25.05 2.98
C LYS A 850 -16.62 -25.24 3.48
N ASP A 851 -16.40 -24.98 4.76
CA ASP A 851 -15.13 -25.20 5.46
C ASP A 851 -13.96 -24.36 4.90
N PHE A 852 -14.27 -23.34 4.11
CA PHE A 852 -13.34 -22.33 3.61
C PHE A 852 -13.86 -20.92 3.92
N PRO A 853 -13.64 -20.39 5.14
CA PRO A 853 -14.20 -19.11 5.58
C PRO A 853 -13.36 -17.90 5.13
N VAL A 854 -12.96 -17.91 3.85
CA VAL A 854 -12.34 -16.77 3.17
C VAL A 854 -13.10 -16.55 1.86
N VAL A 855 -13.67 -15.37 1.70
CA VAL A 855 -14.45 -14.99 0.52
C VAL A 855 -13.78 -13.84 -0.19
N PHE A 856 -13.44 -14.01 -1.47
CA PHE A 856 -13.16 -12.89 -2.36
C PHE A 856 -14.34 -12.70 -3.32
N HIS A 857 -14.98 -11.54 -3.27
CA HIS A 857 -16.08 -11.14 -4.14
C HIS A 857 -15.58 -10.10 -5.17
N GLY A 858 -15.41 -10.53 -6.41
CA GLY A 858 -15.02 -9.67 -7.53
C GLY A 858 -16.11 -8.65 -7.86
N ALA A 859 -15.81 -7.37 -7.72
CA ALA A 859 -16.77 -6.28 -7.89
C ALA A 859 -16.30 -5.28 -8.95
N MET A 860 -16.94 -5.26 -10.12
CA MET A 860 -16.70 -4.25 -11.16
C MET A 860 -17.36 -2.92 -10.80
N GLY A 861 -16.96 -2.30 -9.68
CA GLY A 861 -17.48 -1.01 -9.25
C GLY A 861 -16.87 0.19 -9.98
N ARG A 862 -17.10 1.41 -9.47
CA ARG A 862 -16.49 2.65 -9.95
C ARG A 862 -16.00 3.46 -8.75
N ASP A 863 -14.74 3.88 -8.73
CA ASP A 863 -14.25 4.79 -7.70
C ASP A 863 -14.53 6.26 -8.04
N GLU A 864 -15.34 6.90 -7.19
CA GLU A 864 -15.89 8.25 -7.35
C GLU A 864 -15.42 9.20 -6.25
N ARG A 865 -15.64 10.51 -6.46
CA ARG A 865 -15.38 11.60 -5.51
C ARG A 865 -16.48 12.65 -5.61
N GLU A 866 -16.70 13.38 -4.52
CA GLU A 866 -17.71 14.44 -4.45
C GLU A 866 -17.18 15.74 -3.83
N ALA A 867 -17.80 16.86 -4.22
CA ALA A 867 -17.53 18.21 -3.71
C ALA A 867 -16.02 18.53 -3.65
N ASN A 868 -15.49 18.94 -2.51
CA ASN A 868 -14.08 19.25 -2.30
C ASN A 868 -13.25 18.05 -1.78
N SER A 869 -13.85 16.87 -1.59
CA SER A 869 -13.18 15.72 -0.96
C SER A 869 -12.21 15.02 -1.93
N PRO A 870 -10.90 14.93 -1.61
CA PRO A 870 -9.95 14.15 -2.41
C PRO A 870 -10.08 12.64 -2.17
N SER A 871 -10.83 12.22 -1.14
CA SER A 871 -11.02 10.81 -0.74
C SER A 871 -12.14 10.14 -1.54
N PHE A 872 -11.95 8.88 -1.90
CA PHE A 872 -12.76 8.13 -2.86
C PHE A 872 -13.79 7.20 -2.19
N PHE A 873 -14.84 6.86 -2.92
CA PHE A 873 -15.85 5.86 -2.54
C PHE A 873 -16.31 5.06 -3.76
N ASN A 874 -16.90 3.88 -3.56
CA ASN A 874 -17.38 2.96 -4.60
C ASN A 874 -18.66 2.28 -4.12
N VAL A 875 -19.80 2.68 -4.68
CA VAL A 875 -21.14 2.27 -4.19
C VAL A 875 -21.43 0.79 -4.47
N THR A 876 -20.89 0.21 -5.55
CA THR A 876 -21.07 -1.22 -5.86
C THR A 876 -20.49 -2.10 -4.75
N GLU A 877 -19.31 -1.76 -4.24
CA GLU A 877 -18.71 -2.48 -3.11
C GLU A 877 -19.53 -2.31 -1.82
N ILE A 878 -20.08 -1.11 -1.56
CA ILE A 878 -20.94 -0.87 -0.39
C ILE A 878 -22.20 -1.76 -0.46
N HIS A 879 -22.83 -1.87 -1.62
CA HIS A 879 -24.02 -2.69 -1.80
C HIS A 879 -23.76 -4.18 -1.47
N ILE A 880 -22.64 -4.73 -1.97
CA ILE A 880 -22.20 -6.10 -1.68
C ILE A 880 -21.86 -6.27 -0.18
N LEU A 881 -21.22 -5.28 0.44
CA LEU A 881 -20.99 -5.28 1.89
C LEU A 881 -22.29 -5.28 2.70
N MET A 882 -23.32 -4.53 2.29
CA MET A 882 -24.61 -4.50 2.99
C MET A 882 -25.38 -5.81 2.83
N ASP A 883 -25.34 -6.45 1.66
CA ASP A 883 -25.91 -7.78 1.43
C ASP A 883 -25.27 -8.83 2.36
N TYR A 884 -23.93 -8.94 2.38
CA TYR A 884 -23.25 -9.85 3.30
C TYR A 884 -23.49 -9.51 4.78
N LEU A 885 -23.54 -8.22 5.16
CA LEU A 885 -23.79 -7.81 6.54
C LEU A 885 -25.18 -8.23 7.02
N LYS A 886 -26.22 -8.06 6.18
CA LYS A 886 -27.57 -8.52 6.50
C LYS A 886 -27.64 -10.03 6.59
N LYS A 887 -27.06 -10.76 5.62
CA LYS A 887 -26.94 -12.22 5.66
C LYS A 887 -26.28 -12.73 6.95
N LEU A 888 -25.17 -12.14 7.38
CA LEU A 888 -24.47 -12.51 8.62
C LEU A 888 -25.34 -12.31 9.88
N LEU A 889 -26.09 -11.20 9.95
CA LEU A 889 -26.95 -10.87 11.09
C LEU A 889 -28.30 -11.62 11.08
N GLN A 890 -28.77 -12.10 9.92
CA GLN A 890 -30.09 -12.71 9.75
C GLN A 890 -30.10 -14.25 9.76
N THR A 891 -29.01 -14.92 9.35
CA THR A 891 -28.98 -16.40 9.27
C THR A 891 -28.39 -17.09 10.50
N GLN A 892 -27.48 -16.43 11.23
CA GLN A 892 -26.68 -17.02 12.31
C GLN A 892 -27.43 -17.34 13.62
N GLY A 893 -28.77 -17.27 13.64
CA GLY A 893 -29.61 -17.79 14.74
C GLY A 893 -30.42 -19.03 14.37
N LYS A 894 -30.29 -19.55 13.15
CA LYS A 894 -31.05 -20.71 12.64
C LYS A 894 -30.15 -21.95 12.62
N LYS A 895 -30.75 -23.14 12.72
CA LYS A 895 -30.05 -24.45 12.64
C LYS A 895 -28.92 -24.65 13.67
N GLY A 896 -29.01 -24.03 14.86
CA GLY A 896 -28.04 -24.23 15.95
C GLY A 896 -26.74 -23.43 15.88
N LEU A 897 -26.62 -22.47 14.95
CA LEU A 897 -25.49 -21.55 14.89
C LEU A 897 -25.56 -20.47 16.00
N ALA A 898 -24.39 -19.98 16.41
CA ALA A 898 -24.25 -18.98 17.47
C ALA A 898 -24.41 -17.54 16.92
N THR A 899 -25.47 -16.86 17.34
CA THR A 899 -25.90 -15.57 16.78
C THR A 899 -24.83 -14.49 16.87
N LEU A 900 -24.41 -13.98 15.71
CA LEU A 900 -23.45 -12.90 15.59
C LEU A 900 -24.03 -11.57 16.08
N SER A 901 -23.36 -10.94 17.03
CA SER A 901 -23.65 -9.59 17.48
C SER A 901 -22.89 -8.53 16.64
N PRO A 902 -23.42 -7.31 16.43
CA PRO A 902 -22.76 -6.30 15.59
C PRO A 902 -21.32 -5.96 16.02
N LYS A 903 -21.02 -5.98 17.32
CA LYS A 903 -19.66 -5.83 17.88
C LYS A 903 -18.65 -6.89 17.43
N GLU A 904 -19.08 -8.09 17.03
CA GLU A 904 -18.21 -9.17 16.55
C GLU A 904 -17.79 -9.02 15.09
N ILE A 905 -18.39 -8.06 14.38
CA ILE A 905 -18.12 -7.74 12.97
C ILE A 905 -17.29 -6.45 12.89
N GLY A 906 -16.44 -6.32 11.87
CA GLY A 906 -15.77 -5.06 11.53
C GLY A 906 -15.63 -4.87 10.03
N ILE A 907 -15.83 -3.63 9.56
CA ILE A 907 -15.70 -3.27 8.15
C ILE A 907 -14.50 -2.33 7.97
N ILE A 908 -13.54 -2.75 7.16
CA ILE A 908 -12.26 -2.06 6.92
C ILE A 908 -12.23 -1.51 5.49
N THR A 909 -11.86 -0.23 5.33
CA THR A 909 -11.61 0.35 4.01
C THR A 909 -10.60 1.50 4.07
N PRO A 910 -9.65 1.63 3.13
CA PRO A 910 -8.59 2.64 3.16
C PRO A 910 -9.09 4.09 2.99
N TYR A 911 -10.25 4.32 2.38
CA TYR A 911 -10.70 5.67 2.04
C TYR A 911 -11.81 6.12 3.00
N ARG A 912 -11.58 7.23 3.70
CA ARG A 912 -12.57 7.84 4.60
C ARG A 912 -13.93 8.06 3.93
N LYS A 913 -13.96 8.49 2.66
CA LYS A 913 -15.24 8.72 1.99
C LYS A 913 -16.05 7.42 1.80
N GLN A 914 -15.39 6.26 1.71
CA GLN A 914 -16.06 4.95 1.78
C GLN A 914 -16.57 4.67 3.20
N VAL A 915 -15.82 4.96 4.27
CA VAL A 915 -16.29 4.86 5.67
C VAL A 915 -17.55 5.71 5.90
N GLU A 916 -17.55 6.97 5.45
CA GLU A 916 -18.72 7.88 5.51
C GLU A 916 -19.94 7.28 4.80
N LYS A 917 -19.74 6.76 3.58
CA LYS A 917 -20.83 6.22 2.74
C LYS A 917 -21.36 4.87 3.24
N ILE A 918 -20.52 4.01 3.81
CA ILE A 918 -20.95 2.76 4.49
C ILE A 918 -21.76 3.11 5.74
N ASN A 919 -21.27 4.06 6.57
CA ASN A 919 -22.02 4.52 7.74
C ASN A 919 -23.35 5.20 7.36
N LYS A 920 -23.44 5.87 6.19
CA LYS A 920 -24.73 6.33 5.64
C LYS A 920 -25.62 5.15 5.24
N ALA A 921 -25.09 4.15 4.52
CA ALA A 921 -25.82 2.96 4.08
C ALA A 921 -26.51 2.23 5.24
N ILE A 922 -25.77 1.97 6.33
CA ILE A 922 -26.27 1.30 7.54
C ILE A 922 -27.41 2.09 8.21
N ARG A 923 -27.40 3.42 8.13
CA ARG A 923 -28.44 4.30 8.72
C ARG A 923 -29.71 4.41 7.87
N ILE A 924 -29.62 4.21 6.55
CA ILE A 924 -30.78 4.29 5.63
C ILE A 924 -31.44 2.93 5.36
N ASP A 925 -30.72 1.83 5.54
CA ASP A 925 -31.31 0.49 5.48
C ASP A 925 -32.23 0.27 6.70
N LYS A 926 -33.51 -0.02 6.41
CA LYS A 926 -34.57 -0.13 7.43
C LYS A 926 -34.36 -1.30 8.39
N GLU A 927 -33.76 -2.40 7.93
CA GLU A 927 -33.53 -3.60 8.74
C GLU A 927 -32.35 -3.38 9.68
N LEU A 928 -31.24 -2.85 9.16
CA LEU A 928 -30.03 -2.58 9.95
C LEU A 928 -30.25 -1.48 11.00
N ASN A 929 -30.96 -0.40 10.65
CA ASN A 929 -31.16 0.74 11.56
C ASN A 929 -32.14 0.42 12.72
N GLN A 930 -32.93 -0.66 12.64
CA GLN A 930 -33.79 -1.13 13.74
C GLN A 930 -33.04 -1.98 14.79
N LEU A 931 -31.85 -2.52 14.45
CA LEU A 931 -31.05 -3.31 15.38
C LEU A 931 -30.45 -2.41 16.47
N LYS A 932 -30.96 -2.52 17.71
CA LYS A 932 -30.55 -1.67 18.86
C LYS A 932 -29.02 -1.53 19.02
N ASN A 933 -28.27 -2.60 18.78
CA ASN A 933 -26.83 -2.68 18.97
C ASN A 933 -26.02 -2.37 17.69
N ILE A 934 -26.63 -1.92 16.58
CA ILE A 934 -25.92 -1.63 15.31
C ILE A 934 -24.80 -0.60 15.47
N LYS A 935 -24.90 0.29 16.47
CA LYS A 935 -23.87 1.28 16.82
C LYS A 935 -22.56 0.66 17.34
N GLU A 936 -22.56 -0.62 17.70
CA GLU A 936 -21.36 -1.36 18.11
C GLU A 936 -20.57 -1.91 16.91
N LEU A 937 -21.17 -1.97 15.71
CA LEU A 937 -20.50 -2.34 14.47
C LEU A 937 -19.43 -1.29 14.15
N LYS A 938 -18.17 -1.71 14.08
CA LYS A 938 -17.08 -0.81 13.72
C LYS A 938 -16.89 -0.75 12.21
N VAL A 939 -16.95 0.46 11.65
CA VAL A 939 -16.54 0.78 10.27
C VAL A 939 -15.40 1.79 10.36
N GLY A 940 -14.28 1.57 9.67
CA GLY A 940 -13.10 2.43 9.79
C GLY A 940 -11.95 2.09 8.84
N SER A 941 -10.83 2.79 9.00
CA SER A 941 -9.61 2.57 8.21
C SER A 941 -8.74 1.42 8.75
N VAL A 942 -7.74 0.99 7.96
CA VAL A 942 -6.82 -0.09 8.36
C VAL A 942 -6.05 0.31 9.63
N GLU A 943 -5.63 1.56 9.70
CA GLU A 943 -4.95 2.20 10.82
C GLU A 943 -5.84 2.20 12.08
N GLU A 944 -7.12 2.54 11.93
CA GLU A 944 -8.10 2.52 13.02
C GLU A 944 -8.39 1.11 13.55
N PHE A 945 -8.05 0.05 12.80
CA PHE A 945 -8.20 -1.36 13.18
C PHE A 945 -6.90 -2.02 13.68
N GLN A 946 -5.76 -1.30 13.72
CA GLN A 946 -4.53 -1.82 14.32
C GLN A 946 -4.71 -2.11 15.82
N GLY A 947 -4.03 -3.14 16.32
CA GLY A 947 -4.25 -3.71 17.66
C GLY A 947 -5.60 -4.42 17.87
N GLN A 948 -6.63 -4.11 17.08
CA GLN A 948 -7.98 -4.68 17.22
C GLN A 948 -8.12 -6.00 16.45
N GLU A 949 -9.22 -6.71 16.74
CA GLU A 949 -9.62 -7.98 16.11
C GLU A 949 -11.14 -8.16 16.18
N ARG A 950 -11.70 -9.01 15.30
CA ARG A 950 -13.14 -9.31 15.21
C ARG A 950 -13.36 -10.75 14.77
N LYS A 951 -14.53 -11.33 15.10
CA LYS A 951 -14.90 -12.68 14.66
C LYS A 951 -15.03 -12.74 13.14
N VAL A 952 -15.71 -11.74 12.57
CA VAL A 952 -15.85 -11.51 11.13
C VAL A 952 -15.21 -10.18 10.74
N ILE A 953 -14.43 -10.15 9.65
CA ILE A 953 -13.97 -8.92 9.02
C ILE A 953 -14.44 -8.87 7.58
N MET A 954 -14.88 -7.68 7.17
CA MET A 954 -15.30 -7.36 5.81
C MET A 954 -14.41 -6.23 5.29
N VAL A 955 -13.93 -6.33 4.05
CA VAL A 955 -12.95 -5.39 3.48
C VAL A 955 -13.48 -4.84 2.15
N SER A 956 -13.42 -3.53 1.96
CA SER A 956 -13.71 -2.87 0.66
C SER A 956 -12.45 -2.16 0.14
N THR A 957 -11.99 -2.59 -1.04
CA THR A 957 -10.76 -2.06 -1.68
C THR A 957 -10.96 -0.73 -2.39
N VAL A 958 -12.20 -0.41 -2.76
CA VAL A 958 -12.72 0.78 -3.46
C VAL A 958 -12.24 0.95 -4.90
N ARG A 959 -10.95 0.72 -5.19
CA ARG A 959 -10.33 1.09 -6.47
C ARG A 959 -10.79 0.24 -7.65
N SER A 960 -11.32 0.91 -8.68
CA SER A 960 -11.69 0.30 -9.96
C SER A 960 -11.01 0.94 -11.19
N SER A 961 -10.31 2.06 -11.03
CA SER A 961 -9.64 2.76 -12.14
C SER A 961 -8.12 2.63 -12.13
N ALA A 962 -7.56 2.10 -13.21
CA ALA A 962 -6.11 2.03 -13.43
C ALA A 962 -5.42 3.42 -13.46
N THR A 963 -6.17 4.48 -13.81
CA THR A 963 -5.64 5.85 -13.89
C THR A 963 -5.18 6.39 -12.54
N TYR A 964 -5.78 5.95 -11.43
CA TYR A 964 -5.43 6.40 -10.08
C TYR A 964 -4.40 5.50 -9.38
N VAL A 965 -4.02 4.36 -9.95
CA VAL A 965 -3.02 3.45 -9.37
C VAL A 965 -1.62 4.07 -9.34
N LYS A 966 -1.25 4.91 -10.33
CA LYS A 966 0.01 5.67 -10.28
C LYS A 966 0.01 6.69 -9.14
N MET A 967 -1.08 7.41 -8.97
CA MET A 967 -1.30 8.37 -7.87
C MET A 967 -1.24 7.69 -6.49
N ASP A 968 -1.89 6.53 -6.32
CA ASP A 968 -1.83 5.77 -5.06
C ASP A 968 -0.41 5.33 -4.69
N LYS A 969 0.43 5.00 -5.68
CA LYS A 969 1.86 4.68 -5.49
C LYS A 969 2.69 5.94 -5.16
N GLU A 970 2.50 7.02 -5.91
CA GLU A 970 3.26 8.27 -5.75
C GLU A 970 3.01 8.97 -4.40
N PHE A 971 1.82 8.81 -3.81
CA PHE A 971 1.44 9.44 -2.55
C PHE A 971 1.24 8.46 -1.37
N ASN A 972 1.54 7.16 -1.53
CA ASN A 972 1.27 6.10 -0.54
C ASN A 972 -0.20 6.06 -0.03
N LEU A 973 -1.15 6.55 -0.83
CA LEU A 973 -2.59 6.65 -0.46
C LEU A 973 -3.36 5.34 -0.67
N GLY A 974 -2.74 4.34 -1.32
CA GLY A 974 -3.41 3.11 -1.72
C GLY A 974 -3.47 2.00 -0.65
N PHE A 975 -4.44 1.11 -0.85
CA PHE A 975 -4.50 -0.26 -0.30
C PHE A 975 -3.97 -1.31 -1.30
N LEU A 976 -3.90 -0.93 -2.58
CA LEU A 976 -3.46 -1.78 -3.69
C LEU A 976 -1.97 -2.15 -3.63
N THR A 977 -1.14 -1.36 -2.95
CA THR A 977 0.34 -1.40 -3.12
C THR A 977 1.11 -1.19 -1.82
N ASN A 978 0.43 -1.25 -0.67
CA ASN A 978 1.05 -1.13 0.65
C ASN A 978 0.91 -2.47 1.38
N GLU A 979 1.99 -3.23 1.42
CA GLU A 979 2.03 -4.59 1.98
C GLU A 979 1.63 -4.63 3.47
N LYS A 980 2.06 -3.62 4.25
CA LYS A 980 1.74 -3.49 5.67
C LYS A 980 0.24 -3.28 5.90
N ARG A 981 -0.43 -2.49 5.05
CA ARG A 981 -1.90 -2.33 5.07
C ARG A 981 -2.62 -3.63 4.71
N PHE A 982 -2.19 -4.33 3.66
CA PHE A 982 -2.75 -5.64 3.30
C PHE A 982 -2.64 -6.61 4.48
N ASN A 983 -1.43 -6.75 5.03
CA ASN A 983 -1.14 -7.65 6.14
C ASN A 983 -1.99 -7.35 7.38
N VAL A 984 -2.08 -6.08 7.82
CA VAL A 984 -2.96 -5.70 8.94
C VAL A 984 -4.41 -6.07 8.63
N ALA A 985 -4.95 -5.66 7.47
CA ALA A 985 -6.36 -5.86 7.15
C ALA A 985 -6.77 -7.34 7.09
N MET A 986 -5.99 -8.20 6.42
CA MET A 986 -6.30 -9.63 6.32
C MET A 986 -6.23 -10.34 7.68
N THR A 987 -5.37 -9.88 8.59
CA THR A 987 -5.09 -10.55 9.89
C THR A 987 -5.91 -10.01 11.07
N ARG A 988 -6.99 -9.26 10.81
CA ARG A 988 -7.95 -8.81 11.84
C ARG A 988 -9.03 -9.84 12.18
N ALA A 989 -9.28 -10.81 11.30
CA ALA A 989 -10.35 -11.80 11.43
C ALA A 989 -9.95 -12.99 12.32
N LYS A 990 -10.92 -13.54 13.05
CA LYS A 990 -10.79 -14.84 13.73
C LYS A 990 -11.37 -15.99 12.92
N ALA A 991 -12.65 -15.88 12.57
CA ALA A 991 -13.45 -16.98 12.03
C ALA A 991 -13.80 -16.80 10.55
N LEU A 992 -14.00 -15.57 10.07
CA LEU A 992 -14.40 -15.29 8.68
C LEU A 992 -13.80 -13.99 8.14
N LEU A 993 -13.27 -14.05 6.91
CA LEU A 993 -12.77 -12.91 6.15
C LEU A 993 -13.54 -12.77 4.83
N ILE A 994 -14.16 -11.62 4.58
CA ILE A 994 -14.82 -11.27 3.31
C ILE A 994 -14.09 -10.07 2.71
N VAL A 995 -13.65 -10.18 1.45
CA VAL A 995 -12.99 -9.10 0.71
C VAL A 995 -13.79 -8.80 -0.56
N VAL A 996 -14.15 -7.53 -0.75
CA VAL A 996 -14.89 -7.02 -1.91
C VAL A 996 -14.00 -6.03 -2.66
N GLY A 997 -13.83 -6.22 -3.97
CA GLY A 997 -12.97 -5.35 -4.76
C GLY A 997 -12.84 -5.72 -6.23
N ASN A 998 -12.29 -4.80 -7.03
CA ASN A 998 -12.16 -4.99 -8.47
C ASN A 998 -10.98 -5.92 -8.82
N PRO A 999 -11.23 -7.17 -9.29
CA PRO A 999 -10.17 -8.15 -9.48
C PRO A 999 -9.21 -7.77 -10.63
N VAL A 1000 -9.71 -7.00 -11.61
CA VAL A 1000 -8.95 -6.54 -12.79
C VAL A 1000 -7.89 -5.50 -12.42
N ILE A 1001 -8.15 -4.71 -11.38
CA ILE A 1001 -7.18 -3.76 -10.81
C ILE A 1001 -6.28 -4.45 -9.78
N LEU A 1002 -6.85 -5.29 -8.92
CA LEU A 1002 -6.14 -5.98 -7.84
C LEU A 1002 -5.09 -6.98 -8.38
N ASN A 1003 -5.39 -7.75 -9.43
CA ASN A 1003 -4.43 -8.68 -10.05
C ASN A 1003 -3.18 -8.00 -10.68
N LYS A 1004 -3.11 -6.67 -10.71
CA LYS A 1004 -1.93 -5.90 -11.17
C LYS A 1004 -0.90 -5.68 -10.07
N ASP A 1005 -1.22 -6.02 -8.83
CA ASP A 1005 -0.27 -6.12 -7.72
C ASP A 1005 0.00 -7.61 -7.38
N LEU A 1006 1.23 -7.93 -6.97
CA LEU A 1006 1.67 -9.32 -6.78
C LEU A 1006 1.09 -9.97 -5.51
N ILE A 1007 0.89 -9.20 -4.44
CA ILE A 1007 0.31 -9.68 -3.18
C ILE A 1007 -1.18 -9.95 -3.39
N TRP A 1008 -1.87 -9.00 -4.01
CA TRP A 1008 -3.28 -9.16 -4.36
C TRP A 1008 -3.51 -10.28 -5.38
N LYS A 1009 -2.65 -10.41 -6.41
CA LYS A 1009 -2.72 -11.54 -7.35
C LYS A 1009 -2.58 -12.88 -6.62
N ARG A 1010 -1.63 -13.03 -5.68
CA ARG A 1010 -1.46 -14.26 -4.88
C ARG A 1010 -2.71 -14.58 -4.06
N PHE A 1011 -3.30 -13.58 -3.38
CA PHE A 1011 -4.51 -13.75 -2.58
C PHE A 1011 -5.73 -14.14 -3.42
N ILE A 1012 -5.92 -13.50 -4.58
CA ILE A 1012 -7.04 -13.81 -5.51
C ILE A 1012 -6.90 -15.23 -6.09
N HIS A 1013 -5.70 -15.62 -6.53
CA HIS A 1013 -5.46 -16.97 -7.06
C HIS A 1013 -5.62 -18.05 -5.98
N TYR A 1014 -5.24 -17.76 -4.73
CA TYR A 1014 -5.53 -18.63 -3.59
C TYR A 1014 -7.04 -18.82 -3.37
N CYS A 1015 -7.81 -17.73 -3.32
CA CYS A 1015 -9.27 -17.82 -3.19
C CYS A 1015 -9.92 -18.58 -4.35
N LYS A 1016 -9.41 -18.42 -5.59
CA LYS A 1016 -9.93 -19.12 -6.77
C LYS A 1016 -9.57 -20.61 -6.77
N ALA A 1017 -8.34 -20.97 -6.42
CA ALA A 1017 -7.89 -22.37 -6.34
C ALA A 1017 -8.56 -23.16 -5.21
N GLU A 1018 -8.78 -22.53 -4.06
CA GLU A 1018 -9.45 -23.17 -2.92
C GLU A 1018 -10.98 -23.13 -3.03
N GLY A 1019 -11.57 -22.35 -3.93
CA GLY A 1019 -13.03 -22.27 -4.15
C GLY A 1019 -13.78 -21.20 -3.33
N GLY A 1020 -13.08 -20.27 -2.69
CA GLY A 1020 -13.66 -19.11 -1.99
C GLY A 1020 -13.86 -17.86 -2.87
N TYR A 1021 -13.78 -18.00 -4.19
CA TYR A 1021 -13.95 -16.89 -5.15
C TYR A 1021 -15.40 -16.80 -5.63
N THR A 1022 -15.93 -15.58 -5.75
CA THR A 1022 -17.27 -15.30 -6.28
C THR A 1022 -17.34 -13.87 -6.87
N GLY A 1023 -18.49 -13.44 -7.37
CA GLY A 1023 -18.65 -12.16 -8.07
C GLY A 1023 -18.25 -12.23 -9.54
N PHE A 1024 -17.68 -11.15 -10.09
CA PHE A 1024 -17.22 -11.04 -11.47
C PHE A 1024 -15.85 -11.68 -11.63
N ASP A 1025 -15.68 -12.63 -12.56
CA ASP A 1025 -14.38 -13.28 -12.79
C ASP A 1025 -13.46 -12.40 -13.63
N TYR A 1026 -12.19 -12.29 -13.24
CA TYR A 1026 -11.20 -11.61 -14.09
C TYR A 1026 -10.88 -12.41 -15.36
N ALA A 1027 -11.21 -13.70 -15.41
CA ALA A 1027 -11.15 -14.51 -16.64
C ALA A 1027 -12.26 -14.16 -17.65
N ASP A 1028 -13.27 -13.37 -17.26
CA ASP A 1028 -14.25 -12.81 -18.21
C ASP A 1028 -13.66 -11.67 -19.07
N ILE A 1029 -12.36 -11.37 -18.95
CA ILE A 1029 -11.64 -10.35 -19.72
C ILE A 1029 -10.40 -10.97 -20.39
N GLU A 1030 -10.29 -10.82 -21.72
CA GLU A 1030 -9.10 -11.21 -22.49
C GLU A 1030 -7.82 -10.48 -22.04
N GLU A 1031 -6.70 -11.19 -21.97
CA GLU A 1031 -5.38 -10.57 -21.91
C GLU A 1031 -4.91 -10.08 -23.30
N GLU A 1032 -3.87 -9.23 -23.37
CA GLU A 1032 -3.40 -8.65 -24.65
C GLU A 1032 -3.06 -9.71 -25.71
N ASP A 1033 -2.54 -10.86 -25.29
CA ASP A 1033 -2.11 -11.91 -26.21
C ASP A 1033 -3.25 -12.87 -26.62
N ASP A 1034 -4.34 -12.96 -25.83
CA ASP A 1034 -5.59 -13.60 -26.28
C ASP A 1034 -6.22 -12.80 -27.42
N LEU A 1035 -6.31 -11.48 -27.28
CA LEU A 1035 -6.81 -10.60 -28.33
C LEU A 1035 -5.95 -10.66 -29.60
N VAL A 1036 -4.62 -10.74 -29.46
CA VAL A 1036 -3.72 -10.91 -30.63
C VAL A 1036 -3.96 -12.25 -31.31
N THR A 1037 -4.25 -13.31 -30.54
CA THR A 1037 -4.56 -14.64 -31.06
C THR A 1037 -5.93 -14.65 -31.75
N ARG A 1038 -6.96 -14.05 -31.14
CA ARG A 1038 -8.29 -13.84 -31.73
C ARG A 1038 -8.25 -13.06 -33.04
N LEU A 1039 -7.45 -12.00 -33.12
CA LEU A 1039 -7.29 -11.21 -34.34
C LEU A 1039 -6.45 -11.89 -35.42
N ALA A 1040 -5.55 -12.80 -35.05
CA ALA A 1040 -4.84 -13.66 -36.01
C ALA A 1040 -5.75 -14.77 -36.56
N ALA A 1041 -6.67 -15.30 -35.74
CA ALA A 1041 -7.63 -16.34 -36.13
C ALA A 1041 -8.75 -15.86 -37.09
N LEU A 1042 -8.89 -14.55 -37.30
CA LEU A 1042 -9.84 -13.96 -38.27
C LEU A 1042 -9.34 -13.96 -39.74
N ASN A 1043 -8.34 -14.79 -40.03
CA ASN A 1043 -7.83 -15.17 -41.35
C ASN A 1043 -7.60 -14.00 -42.33
N ILE A 1044 -6.44 -13.34 -42.20
CA ILE A 1044 -6.00 -12.30 -43.15
C ILE A 1044 -5.23 -12.95 -44.29
N GLN A 1045 -5.86 -13.08 -45.45
CA GLN A 1045 -5.17 -13.27 -46.73
C GLN A 1045 -4.94 -11.91 -47.40
N GLU A 1046 -3.87 -11.81 -48.19
CA GLU A 1046 -3.62 -10.74 -49.16
C GLU A 1046 -3.54 -11.43 -50.52
N ASP A 1047 -4.27 -10.92 -51.51
CA ASP A 1047 -4.36 -11.52 -52.84
C ASP A 1047 -3.02 -11.42 -53.59
N ALA A 1048 -2.62 -12.51 -54.25
CA ALA A 1048 -1.41 -12.57 -55.06
C ALA A 1048 -1.79 -12.66 -56.54
N GLU A 1049 -1.48 -11.61 -57.30
CA GLU A 1049 -1.69 -11.58 -58.76
C GLU A 1049 -0.67 -12.47 -59.50
N GLY A 1050 -1.11 -13.05 -60.61
CA GLY A 1050 -0.27 -13.77 -61.57
C GLY A 1050 -0.90 -13.74 -62.97
N GLY A 1051 -0.16 -13.99 -64.05
CA GLY A 1051 1.27 -14.32 -64.14
C GLY A 1051 1.66 -14.68 -65.59
N CYS A 1052 2.77 -15.43 -65.75
CA CYS A 1052 3.29 -16.00 -67.01
C CYS A 1052 3.77 -14.99 -68.10
N ALA A 1053 4.79 -15.26 -68.92
CA ALA A 1053 5.93 -16.21 -68.93
C ALA A 1053 6.98 -15.68 -69.97
N ALA A 1054 8.08 -16.31 -70.42
CA ALA A 1054 8.72 -17.63 -70.24
C ALA A 1054 10.23 -17.55 -70.64
N SER A 1055 11.00 -18.63 -70.43
CA SER A 1055 12.25 -19.02 -71.17
C SER A 1055 13.50 -18.10 -71.16
N LEU A 1056 14.77 -18.57 -71.23
CA LEU A 1056 15.43 -19.89 -71.10
C LEU A 1056 16.95 -19.67 -70.83
N LEU A 1057 17.62 -20.58 -70.10
CA LEU A 1057 19.06 -21.01 -70.10
C LEU A 1057 20.24 -19.98 -70.19
N GLY A 1058 21.38 -20.12 -69.49
CA GLY A 1058 21.78 -21.06 -68.41
C GLY A 1058 23.32 -21.27 -68.25
N HIS A 1059 23.71 -21.95 -67.14
CA HIS A 1059 25.01 -22.68 -66.92
C HIS A 1059 26.32 -21.87 -66.71
N GLN A 1060 27.40 -22.36 -66.05
CA GLN A 1060 27.74 -23.50 -65.12
C GLN A 1060 29.16 -23.20 -64.52
N VAL A 1061 29.72 -23.72 -63.41
CA VAL A 1061 29.37 -24.51 -62.18
C VAL A 1061 30.15 -23.87 -61.00
N TYR A 1062 29.90 -24.08 -59.70
CA TYR A 1062 30.31 -25.20 -58.80
C TYR A 1062 29.71 -24.87 -57.38
N CYS A 1063 29.39 -25.71 -56.39
CA CYS A 1063 29.82 -27.05 -55.91
C CYS A 1063 31.14 -27.06 -55.09
N GLY A 1064 31.23 -27.51 -53.83
CA GLY A 1064 30.24 -28.14 -52.92
C GLY A 1064 30.83 -28.31 -51.50
N MET A 1065 30.41 -29.23 -50.61
CA MET A 1065 29.21 -30.07 -50.45
C MET A 1065 29.24 -30.69 -49.02
N LEU A 1066 28.11 -30.81 -48.31
CA LEU A 1066 27.79 -31.93 -47.37
C LEU A 1066 26.36 -31.82 -46.78
N LEU A 1067 25.86 -32.91 -46.18
CA LEU A 1067 24.44 -33.17 -45.89
C LEU A 1067 24.17 -33.56 -44.44
N CYS A 1068 22.95 -33.29 -43.96
CA CYS A 1068 22.17 -34.21 -43.12
C CYS A 1068 20.67 -33.83 -43.15
N GLN A 1069 19.79 -34.82 -42.96
CA GLN A 1069 18.33 -34.67 -42.97
C GLN A 1069 17.68 -35.18 -41.67
N SER A 1070 16.38 -34.88 -41.54
CA SER A 1070 15.48 -35.29 -40.46
C SER A 1070 15.06 -36.76 -40.55
N VAL A 1071 14.51 -37.32 -39.45
CA VAL A 1071 13.13 -37.87 -39.35
C VAL A 1071 12.84 -38.35 -37.91
N SER A 1072 11.55 -38.51 -37.58
CA SER A 1072 11.02 -38.95 -36.27
C SER A 1072 10.75 -40.47 -36.22
N ILE A 1073 10.26 -40.98 -35.06
CA ILE A 1073 9.36 -42.15 -34.80
C ILE A 1073 9.80 -42.95 -33.56
N SER A 1074 8.96 -43.90 -33.11
CA SER A 1074 8.86 -44.44 -31.74
C SER A 1074 9.14 -45.95 -31.64
N LEU A 1075 9.56 -46.39 -30.44
CA LEU A 1075 9.42 -47.74 -29.83
C LEU A 1075 9.61 -49.01 -30.68
N HIS A 1076 10.56 -49.88 -30.28
CA HIS A 1076 10.28 -51.28 -29.85
C HIS A 1076 11.52 -52.01 -29.28
N GLY A 1077 11.31 -52.88 -28.26
CA GLY A 1077 12.26 -53.91 -27.78
C GLY A 1077 13.60 -53.46 -27.16
N GLN A 1078 14.45 -54.35 -26.60
CA GLN A 1078 14.17 -55.50 -25.70
C GLN A 1078 15.45 -55.78 -24.85
N ALA A 1079 15.49 -56.86 -24.05
CA ALA A 1079 16.59 -57.21 -23.12
C ALA A 1079 17.98 -57.41 -23.82
N ALA A 1080 19.16 -57.47 -23.17
CA ALA A 1080 19.48 -58.03 -21.84
C ALA A 1080 20.91 -57.65 -21.33
N ASN A 1081 21.27 -58.19 -20.15
CA ASN A 1081 22.62 -58.42 -19.58
C ASN A 1081 23.48 -57.23 -19.08
N GLY A 1082 24.16 -57.47 -17.94
CA GLY A 1082 25.38 -56.76 -17.48
C GLY A 1082 26.64 -57.55 -17.85
N PRO A 1083 27.76 -57.57 -17.06
CA PRO A 1083 27.88 -57.23 -15.63
C PRO A 1083 29.14 -56.40 -15.25
N THR A 1084 29.44 -56.30 -13.93
CA THR A 1084 30.72 -55.85 -13.29
C THR A 1084 31.15 -54.38 -13.47
N GLY A 1085 31.89 -53.73 -12.56
CA GLY A 1085 32.46 -54.18 -11.28
C GLY A 1085 32.93 -53.02 -10.35
N GLN A 1086 33.41 -53.37 -9.15
CA GLN A 1086 33.96 -52.53 -8.07
C GLN A 1086 35.53 -52.51 -8.09
N PRO A 1087 36.29 -51.89 -7.16
CA PRO A 1087 36.17 -50.59 -6.46
C PRO A 1087 37.53 -49.82 -6.27
N SER A 1088 37.51 -48.73 -5.47
CA SER A 1088 38.50 -48.39 -4.41
C SER A 1088 39.71 -47.42 -4.61
N ALA A 1089 40.02 -46.77 -3.47
CA ALA A 1089 41.35 -46.42 -2.90
C ALA A 1089 42.16 -45.16 -3.31
N LEU A 1090 42.42 -44.31 -2.31
CA LEU A 1090 43.61 -43.45 -2.09
C LEU A 1090 43.86 -42.30 -3.12
N SER A 1091 44.73 -41.30 -2.88
CA SER A 1091 45.72 -41.05 -1.82
C SER A 1091 45.80 -39.55 -1.39
N MET A 1092 46.88 -39.15 -0.70
CA MET A 1092 47.14 -37.79 -0.20
C MET A 1092 47.57 -36.79 -1.30
N GLY A 1093 47.41 -35.48 -1.02
CA GLY A 1093 48.08 -34.40 -1.76
C GLY A 1093 48.17 -33.12 -0.93
N GLN A 1094 49.35 -32.82 -0.37
CA GLN A 1094 49.62 -31.54 0.30
C GLN A 1094 49.87 -30.44 -0.74
N PHE A 1095 49.46 -29.20 -0.44
CA PHE A 1095 50.28 -28.03 -0.77
C PHE A 1095 49.98 -26.88 0.20
N SER A 1096 51.00 -26.47 0.93
CA SER A 1096 51.07 -25.26 1.76
C SER A 1096 52.00 -24.26 1.11
N PHE A 1097 51.70 -22.96 1.18
CA PHE A 1097 52.73 -21.91 1.23
C PHE A 1097 52.17 -20.64 1.88
N ASP A 1098 53.09 -19.80 2.37
CA ASP A 1098 52.88 -18.87 3.47
C ASP A 1098 52.65 -17.40 3.11
N VAL A 1099 52.08 -16.69 4.10
CA VAL A 1099 52.35 -15.31 4.55
C VAL A 1099 52.99 -14.31 3.56
N GLY A 1100 52.29 -13.18 3.37
CA GLY A 1100 52.86 -11.91 2.91
C GLY A 1100 52.17 -10.73 3.60
N HIS A 1101 52.93 -9.80 4.17
CA HIS A 1101 52.46 -8.68 4.99
C HIS A 1101 52.64 -7.31 4.29
N CYS A 1102 52.08 -6.26 4.93
CA CYS A 1102 52.35 -4.82 4.75
C CYS A 1102 51.45 -3.96 3.82
N ALA A 1103 51.52 -2.66 4.10
CA ALA A 1103 50.73 -1.48 3.72
C ALA A 1103 50.75 -1.16 2.19
N ASP A 1104 49.92 -0.26 1.63
CA ASP A 1104 49.16 0.88 2.19
C ASP A 1104 47.63 0.84 1.99
#